data_AF-A0A8H8J059-F1
#
_entry.id   AF-A0A8H8J059-F1
#
_cell.length_a   1.000
_cell.length_b   1.000
_cell.length_c   1.000
_cell.angle_alpha   90.00
_cell.angle_beta   90.00
_cell.angle_gamma   90.00
#
_symmetry.space_group_name_H-M   'P 1'
#
loop_
_entity.id
_entity.type
_entity.pdbx_description
1 polymer ?
#
loop_
_entity_poly.entity_id
_entity_poly.type
_entity_poly.pdbx_seq_one_letter_code
_entity_poly.pdbx_strand_id
1 'polypeptide(L)'
;MKQSDFENLIAANGGRDISLGILQNPAKATRKHGVHMFTEGLGRLRDAAERQTIMDLERVPEFFDLLCKAISSNDCRILDEYLTRVLAALPKQVDPSLATAFKSTYVPGAERALYSYLERCEQDYANPTKKYYGRFCSVVQSSGTGKSRTLIELRRQGAVVLYLNIRGDTESNSYPTQDEVPTRILTKQLDRSPEAYAARCIAFFTALFIALRKTLAKHSTPGLSRQEIVERWSESMCTIGSTGRASFFRRLDKHFSRTTAVIGYQPPKDPEDFISALNIADDKQTPVAPVLETRSTSNESSSDGSQAAAAMYQLLTEDKEKFSAQPANPAPASEANQNKDFKNPQLPGEVMMTRAYWELCSLDPQVILDGVRDPQVVIAFDEAHTLSQPCDKYLPSQILCRVISAFSTSRQALSIWVVFASTASKVADFSAPAHIRAFFLLRLANMKLMKIEDPSLRISQGGSLLFTPYSAFGWDQQAPRFSSIKPKDVARFENVVRFGRPLWQSLVESGLTAGKIVDTAMIKLCNRERPDTTNFDQVFALLSQRFILDICFKRYRANTLVQEGIGSHLRYCFDTSADRTWQRSGYPSEPLLSCAVTKMIYGKDKPETGQWIENLSPMLAILLNAIVDQMVEPGQKGELISRLIYLIAKDLAVREEHIGGSLDLDSELLDCRPLAVADYLAFLFGRKTITLDMTTLLDGWYINFSHWVPMSKSVEFAGSSSKQLSGMEEWLMYHWKRTSALQCCHIQPTFDKLIPMCKLRTPVLRSGGQNKHTGVVSFILISDKCKGASSVSQLDELVPEKAGLPKMSQPHVSILADLGLEPKNPKLKLRLDQGHLHIHAPGISSDIYKFLGQAPTIQQHLHAMAHFPDTLDRNISAAEKVMMGQAEFGSTMDPLHWKWDNGKLRRRERMYK
;
A
#
# COMPACT_ATOMS: atom_id res chain seq x y z
N MET A 1 30.02 35.25 -18.11
CA MET A 1 30.25 36.69 -17.82
C MET A 1 31.72 36.83 -17.45
N LYS A 2 32.45 37.88 -17.87
CA LYS A 2 33.84 38.08 -17.39
C LYS A 2 33.77 38.58 -15.94
N GLN A 3 34.73 38.19 -15.11
CA GLN A 3 34.78 38.57 -13.67
C GLN A 3 34.67 40.09 -13.46
N SER A 4 35.27 40.88 -14.36
CA SER A 4 35.18 42.34 -14.39
C SER A 4 33.76 42.89 -14.52
N ASP A 5 32.87 42.19 -15.23
CA ASP A 5 31.51 42.65 -15.47
C ASP A 5 30.62 42.43 -14.22
N PHE A 6 30.95 41.43 -13.40
CA PHE A 6 30.24 41.11 -12.16
C PHE A 6 30.70 41.99 -11.00
N GLU A 7 32.01 42.27 -10.92
CA GLU A 7 32.57 43.24 -9.95
C GLU A 7 31.98 44.65 -10.17
N ASN A 8 31.78 45.06 -11.43
CA ASN A 8 31.09 46.31 -11.75
C ASN A 8 29.60 46.30 -11.35
N LEU A 9 28.92 45.15 -11.44
CA LEU A 9 27.51 45.01 -11.02
C LEU A 9 27.36 45.08 -9.48
N ILE A 10 28.34 44.54 -8.75
CA ILE A 10 28.42 44.62 -7.28
C ILE A 10 28.71 46.05 -6.83
N ALA A 11 29.64 46.73 -7.51
CA ALA A 11 29.99 48.12 -7.21
C ALA A 11 28.83 49.10 -7.49
N ALA A 12 28.00 48.84 -8.50
CA ALA A 12 26.87 49.71 -8.86
C ALA A 12 25.66 49.62 -7.91
N ASN A 13 25.47 48.50 -7.19
CA ASN A 13 24.27 48.22 -6.39
C ASN A 13 24.52 48.07 -4.88
N GLY A 14 25.64 48.57 -4.36
CA GLY A 14 25.87 48.67 -2.91
C GLY A 14 25.89 47.32 -2.17
N GLY A 15 26.27 46.23 -2.84
CA GLY A 15 26.62 44.94 -2.22
C GLY A 15 25.53 44.17 -1.45
N ARG A 16 24.30 44.67 -1.31
CA ARG A 16 23.24 43.98 -0.55
C ARG A 16 21.91 43.77 -1.30
N ASP A 17 21.69 44.44 -2.43
CA ASP A 17 20.37 44.45 -3.09
C ASP A 17 20.28 43.60 -4.37
N ILE A 18 21.30 42.77 -4.63
CA ILE A 18 21.39 41.92 -5.84
C ILE A 18 20.58 40.61 -5.67
N SER A 19 20.34 40.18 -4.43
CA SER A 19 19.68 38.92 -4.05
C SER A 19 18.29 38.78 -4.67
N LEU A 20 17.46 39.82 -4.58
CA LEU A 20 16.10 39.82 -5.11
C LEU A 20 16.07 39.95 -6.64
N GLY A 21 16.93 40.79 -7.23
CA GLY A 21 16.91 41.05 -8.67
C GLY A 21 17.28 39.83 -9.53
N ILE A 22 18.24 39.01 -9.07
CA ILE A 22 18.67 37.79 -9.78
C ILE A 22 17.63 36.67 -9.62
N LEU A 23 17.03 36.53 -8.44
CA LEU A 23 15.97 35.55 -8.17
C LEU A 23 14.65 35.89 -8.90
N GLN A 24 14.36 37.19 -9.10
CA GLN A 24 13.15 37.66 -9.77
C GLN A 24 13.23 37.61 -11.30
N ASN A 25 14.43 37.65 -11.91
CA ASN A 25 14.55 37.64 -13.36
C ASN A 25 15.81 36.92 -13.90
N PRO A 26 15.84 35.57 -13.88
CA PRO A 26 16.99 34.76 -14.29
C PRO A 26 17.43 34.96 -15.75
N ALA A 27 16.51 35.41 -16.61
CA ALA A 27 16.71 35.58 -18.04
C ALA A 27 17.61 36.77 -18.41
N LYS A 28 17.73 37.79 -17.54
CA LYS A 28 18.58 38.96 -17.80
C LYS A 28 20.08 38.70 -17.60
N ALA A 29 20.47 37.61 -16.97
CA ALA A 29 21.87 37.34 -16.60
C ALA A 29 22.68 36.53 -17.63
N THR A 30 22.10 36.07 -18.74
CA THR A 30 22.69 34.93 -19.48
C THR A 30 22.77 35.11 -21.01
N ARG A 31 23.96 35.49 -21.50
CA ARG A 31 24.41 35.27 -22.90
C ARG A 31 25.73 34.49 -22.90
N LYS A 32 25.66 33.15 -22.86
CA LYS A 32 26.57 32.14 -23.49
C LYS A 32 26.58 30.81 -22.72
N HIS A 33 26.88 29.74 -23.46
CA HIS A 33 26.71 28.31 -23.16
C HIS A 33 27.20 27.87 -21.76
N GLY A 34 26.37 27.08 -21.06
CA GLY A 34 26.56 26.60 -19.69
C GLY A 34 25.34 26.77 -18.75
N VAL A 35 24.22 27.29 -19.26
CA VAL A 35 23.19 27.99 -18.47
C VAL A 35 22.07 27.10 -17.91
N HIS A 36 21.85 25.88 -18.42
CA HIS A 36 20.68 25.09 -18.05
C HIS A 36 20.68 24.60 -16.59
N MET A 37 21.85 24.19 -16.06
CA MET A 37 21.94 23.73 -14.66
C MET A 37 21.85 24.88 -13.65
N PHE A 38 22.37 26.07 -14.00
CA PHE A 38 22.33 27.24 -13.11
C PHE A 38 20.92 27.83 -13.01
N THR A 39 20.18 27.86 -14.11
CA THR A 39 18.76 28.29 -14.12
C THR A 39 17.86 27.29 -13.40
N GLU A 40 18.14 25.98 -13.52
CA GLU A 40 17.40 24.96 -12.76
C GLU A 40 17.67 25.04 -11.26
N GLY A 41 18.92 25.24 -10.84
CA GLY A 41 19.31 25.42 -9.44
C GLY A 41 18.71 26.68 -8.80
N LEU A 42 18.69 27.81 -9.52
CA LEU A 42 18.01 29.03 -9.07
C LEU A 42 16.48 28.87 -9.03
N GLY A 43 15.90 28.08 -9.94
CA GLY A 43 14.50 27.69 -9.90
C GLY A 43 14.14 26.90 -8.64
N ARG A 44 14.99 25.94 -8.23
CA ARG A 44 14.83 25.16 -6.98
C ARG A 44 14.84 26.05 -5.74
N LEU A 45 15.73 27.06 -5.72
CA LEU A 45 15.81 28.06 -4.66
C LEU A 45 14.55 28.94 -4.60
N ARG A 46 14.03 29.39 -5.75
CA ARG A 46 12.81 30.20 -5.80
C ARG A 46 11.59 29.41 -5.31
N ASP A 47 11.42 28.18 -5.78
CA ASP A 47 10.31 27.31 -5.38
C ASP A 47 10.34 26.97 -3.89
N ALA A 48 11.54 26.84 -3.30
CA ALA A 48 11.69 26.65 -1.87
C ALA A 48 11.49 27.95 -1.08
N ALA A 49 11.76 29.12 -1.66
CA ALA A 49 11.54 30.42 -1.03
C ALA A 49 10.08 30.82 -0.98
N GLU A 50 9.30 30.49 -2.00
CA GLU A 50 7.85 30.64 -2.01
C GLU A 50 7.14 29.78 -0.94
N ARG A 51 7.80 28.71 -0.43
CA ARG A 51 7.29 27.86 0.66
C ARG A 51 7.56 28.41 2.08
N GLN A 52 7.90 29.70 2.23
CA GLN A 52 8.21 30.37 3.52
C GLN A 52 9.34 29.72 4.34
N THR A 53 10.13 28.81 3.76
CA THR A 53 11.23 28.11 4.45
C THR A 53 12.59 28.81 4.26
N ILE A 54 12.65 29.84 3.41
CA ILE A 54 13.87 30.56 3.01
C ILE A 54 13.73 32.05 3.36
N MET A 55 13.69 32.38 4.65
CA MET A 55 14.12 33.72 5.07
C MET A 55 15.53 33.71 5.68
N ASP A 56 16.15 32.53 5.84
CA ASP A 56 17.39 32.38 6.59
C ASP A 56 18.64 32.05 5.75
N LEU A 57 18.53 31.66 4.47
CA LEU A 57 19.70 31.36 3.62
C LEU A 57 20.56 32.60 3.30
N GLU A 58 19.95 33.79 3.23
CA GLU A 58 20.69 35.07 3.07
C GLU A 58 21.58 35.38 4.29
N ARG A 59 21.36 34.71 5.42
CA ARG A 59 22.15 34.85 6.65
C ARG A 59 23.20 33.77 6.81
N VAL A 60 23.37 32.86 5.84
CA VAL A 60 24.37 31.79 5.89
C VAL A 60 25.60 32.23 5.07
N PRO A 61 26.70 32.69 5.70
CA PRO A 61 27.86 33.24 4.99
C PRO A 61 28.50 32.23 4.01
N GLU A 62 28.43 30.95 4.34
CA GLU A 62 28.95 29.85 3.50
C GLU A 62 28.26 29.76 2.14
N PHE A 63 26.98 30.12 2.02
CA PHE A 63 26.27 30.07 0.74
C PHE A 63 26.82 31.10 -0.25
N PHE A 64 27.17 32.30 0.23
CA PHE A 64 27.71 33.37 -0.61
C PHE A 64 29.13 33.03 -1.08
N ASP A 65 29.95 32.44 -0.21
CA ASP A 65 31.28 31.95 -0.57
C ASP A 65 31.20 30.81 -1.59
N LEU A 66 30.26 29.87 -1.42
CA LEU A 66 30.03 28.81 -2.40
C LEU A 66 29.52 29.33 -3.74
N LEU A 67 28.65 30.34 -3.73
CA LEU A 67 28.16 30.99 -4.96
C LEU A 67 29.31 31.68 -5.70
N CYS A 68 30.14 32.44 -4.98
CA CYS A 68 31.36 33.05 -5.53
C CYS A 68 32.32 31.99 -6.08
N LYS A 69 32.47 30.85 -5.38
CA LYS A 69 33.31 29.73 -5.80
C LYS A 69 32.75 29.02 -7.04
N ALA A 70 31.45 28.79 -7.12
CA ALA A 70 30.81 28.17 -8.28
C ALA A 70 30.91 29.06 -9.53
N ILE A 71 30.77 30.38 -9.37
CA ILE A 71 30.90 31.35 -10.46
C ILE A 71 32.37 31.47 -10.92
N SER A 72 33.32 31.55 -9.99
CA SER A 72 34.75 31.68 -10.31
C SER A 72 35.35 30.40 -10.92
N SER A 73 34.86 29.22 -10.50
CA SER A 73 35.29 27.92 -11.05
C SER A 73 34.48 27.43 -12.26
N ASN A 74 33.37 28.11 -12.59
CA ASN A 74 32.38 27.68 -13.58
C ASN A 74 31.84 26.26 -13.34
N ASP A 75 31.82 25.80 -12.08
CA ASP A 75 31.28 24.51 -11.67
C ASP A 75 30.04 24.69 -10.78
N CYS A 76 28.87 24.60 -11.40
CA CYS A 76 27.59 24.75 -10.71
C CYS A 76 27.21 23.53 -9.86
N ARG A 77 27.93 22.40 -9.98
CA ARG A 77 27.64 21.18 -9.20
C ARG A 77 27.89 21.39 -7.72
N ILE A 78 28.88 22.22 -7.37
CA ILE A 78 29.22 22.58 -5.99
C ILE A 78 28.02 23.26 -5.30
N LEU A 79 27.30 24.12 -6.05
CA LEU A 79 26.10 24.78 -5.54
C LEU A 79 24.92 23.83 -5.43
N ASP A 80 24.72 22.95 -6.43
CA ASP A 80 23.63 21.97 -6.44
C ASP A 80 23.78 20.92 -5.32
N GLU A 81 25.00 20.45 -5.05
CA GLU A 81 25.31 19.54 -3.94
C GLU A 81 25.04 20.20 -2.58
N TYR A 82 25.43 21.47 -2.41
CA TYR A 82 25.17 22.21 -1.19
C TYR A 82 23.68 22.47 -0.98
N LEU A 83 22.97 22.97 -2.01
CA LEU A 83 21.53 23.21 -1.94
C LEU A 83 20.77 21.91 -1.70
N THR A 84 21.15 20.81 -2.35
CA THR A 84 20.56 19.49 -2.10
C THR A 84 20.76 19.07 -0.64
N ARG A 85 21.95 19.27 -0.06
CA ARG A 85 22.21 18.99 1.36
C ARG A 85 21.39 19.87 2.30
N VAL A 86 21.32 21.18 2.05
CA VAL A 86 20.59 22.13 2.91
C VAL A 86 19.08 21.90 2.81
N LEU A 87 18.54 21.74 1.61
CA LEU A 87 17.12 21.43 1.41
C LEU A 87 16.72 20.07 1.99
N ALA A 88 17.64 19.09 2.01
CA ALA A 88 17.43 17.82 2.70
C ALA A 88 17.46 17.95 4.22
N ALA A 89 18.15 18.95 4.76
CA ALA A 89 18.30 19.19 6.20
C ALA A 89 17.21 20.10 6.80
N LEU A 90 16.47 20.85 5.98
CA LEU A 90 15.34 21.64 6.45
C LEU A 90 14.24 20.72 7.00
N PRO A 91 13.64 21.03 8.17
CA PRO A 91 12.52 20.26 8.70
C PRO A 91 11.35 20.39 7.72
N LYS A 92 11.10 19.31 6.98
CA LYS A 92 10.02 19.27 5.99
C LYS A 92 8.69 19.29 6.73
N GLN A 93 8.00 20.42 6.69
CA GLN A 93 6.65 20.53 7.28
C GLN A 93 5.73 19.50 6.62
N VAL A 94 4.94 18.79 7.43
CA VAL A 94 3.90 17.92 6.91
C VAL A 94 2.89 18.79 6.16
N ASP A 95 2.59 18.43 4.92
CA ASP A 95 1.55 19.09 4.14
C ASP A 95 0.23 19.15 4.96
N PRO A 96 -0.25 20.35 5.34
CA PRO A 96 -1.45 20.51 6.16
C PRO A 96 -2.69 19.82 5.57
N SER A 97 -2.70 19.62 4.25
CA SER A 97 -3.78 18.91 3.56
C SER A 97 -3.85 17.44 3.92
N LEU A 98 -2.72 16.75 4.15
CA LEU A 98 -2.70 15.35 4.56
C LEU A 98 -3.27 15.17 5.97
N ALA A 99 -2.96 16.10 6.88
CA ALA A 99 -3.53 16.10 8.22
C ALA A 99 -5.05 16.36 8.20
N THR A 100 -5.50 17.25 7.32
CA THR A 100 -6.93 17.57 7.14
C THR A 100 -7.67 16.40 6.47
N ALA A 101 -7.11 15.83 5.41
CA ALA A 101 -7.61 14.65 4.73
C ALA A 101 -7.69 13.45 5.68
N PHE A 102 -6.74 13.28 6.61
CA PHE A 102 -6.81 12.21 7.59
C PHE A 102 -7.97 12.37 8.58
N LYS A 103 -8.47 13.58 8.78
CA LYS A 103 -9.63 13.89 9.64
C LYS A 103 -10.97 13.84 8.89
N SER A 104 -10.97 13.52 7.60
CA SER A 104 -12.18 13.35 6.81
C SER A 104 -13.14 12.32 7.42
N THR A 105 -14.39 12.33 6.99
CA THR A 105 -15.40 11.40 7.48
C THR A 105 -14.99 9.96 7.13
N TYR A 106 -14.85 9.11 8.15
CA TYR A 106 -14.50 7.71 7.93
C TYR A 106 -15.69 6.92 7.37
N VAL A 107 -15.44 6.13 6.33
CA VAL A 107 -16.42 5.20 5.77
C VAL A 107 -16.26 3.83 6.45
N PRO A 108 -17.28 3.33 7.18
CA PRO A 108 -17.21 2.05 7.87
C PRO A 108 -17.11 0.85 6.92
N GLY A 109 -16.44 -0.22 7.37
CA GLY A 109 -16.34 -1.52 6.71
C GLY A 109 -14.99 -2.19 6.95
N ALA A 110 -13.90 -1.45 6.72
CA ALA A 110 -12.54 -1.99 6.82
C ALA A 110 -12.15 -2.32 8.28
N GLU A 111 -12.56 -1.48 9.23
CA GLU A 111 -12.37 -1.71 10.67
C GLU A 111 -13.11 -2.96 11.14
N ARG A 112 -14.34 -3.17 10.64
CA ARG A 112 -15.11 -4.38 10.96
C ARG A 112 -14.42 -5.62 10.40
N ALA A 113 -13.94 -5.56 9.17
CA ALA A 113 -13.24 -6.69 8.54
C ALA A 113 -11.93 -7.03 9.27
N LEU A 114 -11.18 -6.02 9.74
CA LEU A 114 -9.97 -6.22 10.53
C LEU A 114 -10.29 -6.77 11.92
N TYR A 115 -11.33 -6.25 12.58
CA TYR A 115 -11.78 -6.77 13.87
C TYR A 115 -12.19 -8.24 13.78
N SER A 116 -13.00 -8.60 12.78
CA SER A 116 -13.38 -10.01 12.55
C SER A 116 -12.21 -10.91 12.17
N TYR A 117 -11.15 -10.37 11.58
CA TYR A 117 -9.90 -11.11 11.39
C TYR A 117 -9.21 -11.37 12.74
N LEU A 118 -9.11 -10.36 13.61
CA LEU A 118 -8.53 -10.52 14.94
C LEU A 118 -9.34 -11.49 15.83
N GLU A 119 -10.67 -11.50 15.75
CA GLU A 119 -11.53 -12.49 16.42
C GLU A 119 -11.19 -13.92 15.97
N ARG A 120 -11.04 -14.15 14.66
CA ARG A 120 -10.60 -15.46 14.14
C ARG A 120 -9.22 -15.82 14.63
N CYS A 121 -8.29 -14.85 14.69
CA CYS A 121 -6.96 -15.08 15.22
C CYS A 121 -6.99 -15.47 16.72
N GLU A 122 -7.87 -14.87 17.53
CA GLU A 122 -8.03 -15.25 18.93
C GLU A 122 -8.61 -16.67 19.07
N GLN A 123 -9.59 -17.04 18.23
CA GLN A 123 -10.14 -18.41 18.20
C GLN A 123 -9.06 -19.43 17.83
N ASP A 124 -8.25 -19.11 16.82
CA ASP A 124 -7.13 -19.94 16.39
C ASP A 124 -6.03 -20.02 17.47
N TYR A 125 -5.74 -18.92 18.16
CA TYR A 125 -4.79 -18.89 19.28
C TYR A 125 -5.26 -19.75 20.46
N ALA A 126 -6.56 -19.74 20.76
CA ALA A 126 -7.16 -20.51 21.85
C ALA A 126 -7.30 -22.01 21.52
N ASN A 127 -7.07 -22.42 20.27
CA ASN A 127 -7.20 -23.80 19.84
C ASN A 127 -5.98 -24.64 20.31
N PRO A 128 -6.16 -25.65 21.18
CA PRO A 128 -5.06 -26.45 21.72
C PRO A 128 -4.32 -27.29 20.67
N THR A 129 -4.94 -27.53 19.50
CA THR A 129 -4.34 -28.28 18.38
C THR A 129 -3.41 -27.42 17.51
N LYS A 130 -3.49 -26.09 17.63
CA LYS A 130 -2.67 -25.14 16.88
C LYS A 130 -1.83 -24.32 17.86
N LYS A 131 -0.51 -24.43 17.77
CA LYS A 131 0.39 -23.68 18.65
C LYS A 131 0.86 -22.40 17.96
N TYR A 132 0.20 -21.26 18.19
CA TYR A 132 0.65 -19.98 17.65
C TYR A 132 1.74 -19.33 18.51
N TYR A 133 2.65 -18.60 17.87
CA TYR A 133 3.82 -18.02 18.55
C TYR A 133 3.47 -16.90 19.54
N GLY A 134 2.46 -16.08 19.27
CA GLY A 134 2.03 -15.00 20.16
C GLY A 134 0.82 -14.26 19.61
N ARG A 135 0.18 -13.42 20.42
CA ARG A 135 -0.99 -12.60 20.02
C ARG A 135 -0.55 -11.36 19.24
N PHE A 136 0.04 -11.57 18.08
CA PHE A 136 0.40 -10.50 17.18
C PHE A 136 0.22 -10.88 15.72
N CYS A 137 -0.05 -9.88 14.87
CA CYS A 137 -0.17 -10.06 13.44
C CYS A 137 0.37 -8.85 12.68
N SER A 138 0.61 -9.06 11.39
CA SER A 138 1.05 -8.01 10.47
C SER A 138 -0.11 -7.53 9.61
N VAL A 139 -0.13 -6.24 9.33
CA VAL A 139 -1.01 -5.54 8.42
C VAL A 139 -0.15 -4.96 7.30
N VAL A 140 -0.39 -5.39 6.06
CA VAL A 140 0.44 -5.00 4.91
C VAL A 140 -0.44 -4.50 3.79
N GLN A 141 -0.29 -3.22 3.46
CA GLN A 141 -0.94 -2.62 2.29
C GLN A 141 -0.24 -1.31 1.90
N SER A 142 -0.30 -0.92 0.63
CA SER A 142 0.33 0.32 0.15
C SER A 142 -0.29 1.62 0.70
N SER A 143 0.38 2.75 0.49
CA SER A 143 0.01 4.07 1.03
C SER A 143 -1.37 4.54 0.54
N GLY A 144 -2.11 5.30 1.35
CA GLY A 144 -3.41 5.86 0.96
C GLY A 144 -4.62 4.91 1.00
N THR A 145 -4.43 3.63 1.31
CA THR A 145 -5.52 2.63 1.47
C THR A 145 -6.32 2.75 2.76
N GLY A 146 -5.96 3.67 3.65
CA GLY A 146 -6.67 3.87 4.93
C GLY A 146 -6.21 2.95 6.08
N LYS A 147 -5.04 2.29 5.97
CA LYS A 147 -4.47 1.44 7.06
C LYS A 147 -4.47 2.11 8.44
N SER A 148 -3.75 3.23 8.56
CA SER A 148 -3.57 3.96 9.82
C SER A 148 -4.90 4.41 10.39
N ARG A 149 -5.82 4.88 9.53
CA ARG A 149 -7.16 5.27 9.94
C ARG A 149 -7.98 4.06 10.40
N THR A 150 -7.91 2.94 9.69
CA THR A 150 -8.62 1.70 10.05
C THR A 150 -8.18 1.16 11.41
N LEU A 151 -6.87 1.21 11.72
CA LEU A 151 -6.37 0.83 13.05
C LEU A 151 -6.98 1.68 14.15
N ILE A 152 -7.03 3.01 13.96
CA ILE A 152 -7.65 3.93 14.91
C ILE A 152 -9.16 3.66 15.04
N GLU A 153 -9.84 3.39 13.93
CA GLU A 153 -11.29 3.20 13.90
C GLU A 153 -11.75 1.82 14.40
N LEU A 154 -10.83 0.90 14.77
CA LEU A 154 -11.18 -0.32 15.52
C LEU A 154 -11.93 0.00 16.83
N ARG A 155 -11.78 1.21 17.37
CA ARG A 155 -12.59 1.73 18.49
C ARG A 155 -14.11 1.61 18.26
N ARG A 156 -14.55 1.69 16.99
CA ARG A 156 -15.96 1.58 16.61
C ARG A 156 -16.52 0.17 16.83
N GLN A 157 -15.64 -0.82 17.00
CA GLN A 157 -15.97 -2.21 17.34
C GLN A 157 -15.78 -2.47 18.85
N GLY A 158 -15.60 -1.45 19.68
CA GLY A 158 -15.45 -1.59 21.13
C GLY A 158 -14.06 -2.02 21.60
N ALA A 159 -13.04 -1.93 20.75
CA ALA A 159 -11.64 -2.13 21.14
C ALA A 159 -11.02 -0.85 21.72
N VAL A 160 -10.25 -0.99 22.79
CA VAL A 160 -9.34 0.07 23.27
C VAL A 160 -8.09 0.05 22.38
N VAL A 161 -7.90 1.11 21.58
CA VAL A 161 -6.78 1.19 20.62
C VAL A 161 -5.66 2.09 21.14
N LEU A 162 -4.48 1.51 21.36
CA LEU A 162 -3.24 2.26 21.54
C LEU A 162 -2.49 2.32 20.20
N TYR A 163 -2.76 3.36 19.42
CA TYR A 163 -2.07 3.62 18.16
C TYR A 163 -0.71 4.28 18.42
N LEU A 164 0.36 3.76 17.81
CA LEU A 164 1.76 4.20 17.93
C LEU A 164 2.35 4.31 16.51
N ASN A 165 2.73 5.51 16.07
CA ASN A 165 3.40 5.70 14.79
C ASN A 165 4.91 5.83 15.00
N ILE A 166 5.67 4.84 14.54
CA ILE A 166 7.13 4.74 14.77
C ILE A 166 7.97 5.00 13.52
N ARG A 167 7.46 5.83 12.60
CA ARG A 167 8.13 6.18 11.34
C ARG A 167 9.50 6.83 11.55
N GLY A 168 10.36 6.77 10.54
CA GLY A 168 11.69 7.39 10.57
C GLY A 168 11.65 8.92 10.39
N ASP A 169 12.68 9.60 10.91
CA ASP A 169 12.81 11.07 10.90
C ASP A 169 13.02 11.67 9.49
N THR A 170 13.34 10.83 8.49
CA THR A 170 13.66 11.24 7.12
C THR A 170 12.45 11.18 6.18
N GLU A 171 11.33 10.60 6.61
CA GLU A 171 10.11 10.50 5.80
C GLU A 171 9.34 11.83 5.82
N SER A 172 9.39 12.56 4.71
CA SER A 172 8.64 13.80 4.52
C SER A 172 7.40 13.62 3.66
N ASN A 173 6.37 14.45 3.87
CA ASN A 173 5.08 14.42 3.17
C ASN A 173 4.22 13.18 3.48
N SER A 174 4.19 12.77 4.74
CA SER A 174 3.42 11.62 5.20
C SER A 174 2.75 11.91 6.55
N TYR A 175 1.56 11.34 6.73
CA TYR A 175 0.73 11.49 7.92
C TYR A 175 0.08 10.14 8.24
N PRO A 176 -0.14 9.75 9.51
CA PRO A 176 0.09 10.49 10.77
C PRO A 176 1.54 10.85 11.11
N THR A 177 1.70 11.81 12.02
CA THR A 177 3.02 12.23 12.55
C THR A 177 3.62 11.16 13.46
N GLN A 178 4.95 11.13 13.55
CA GLN A 178 5.70 10.25 14.44
C GLN A 178 5.37 10.50 15.92
N ASP A 179 5.33 9.44 16.73
CA ASP A 179 5.35 9.54 18.19
C ASP A 179 6.78 9.41 18.71
N GLU A 180 7.32 10.51 19.23
CA GLU A 180 8.73 10.61 19.62
C GLU A 180 9.17 9.54 20.63
N VAL A 181 8.40 9.35 21.71
CA VAL A 181 8.76 8.44 22.82
C VAL A 181 8.90 6.98 22.37
N PRO A 182 7.86 6.32 21.82
CA PRO A 182 8.00 4.94 21.36
C PRO A 182 9.04 4.80 20.25
N THR A 183 9.17 5.80 19.37
CA THR A 183 10.18 5.75 18.29
C THR A 183 11.60 5.80 18.86
N ARG A 184 11.90 6.76 19.73
CA ARG A 184 13.20 6.89 20.40
C ARG A 184 13.59 5.62 21.14
N ILE A 185 12.64 4.98 21.82
CA ILE A 185 12.89 3.78 22.61
C ILE A 185 13.16 2.57 21.70
N LEU A 186 12.36 2.38 20.65
CA LEU A 186 12.36 1.14 19.86
C LEU A 186 13.31 1.16 18.66
N THR A 187 13.57 2.32 18.05
CA THR A 187 14.28 2.42 16.75
C THR A 187 15.65 3.09 16.84
N LYS A 188 16.01 3.76 17.94
CA LYS A 188 17.33 4.39 18.13
C LYS A 188 18.29 3.47 18.88
N GLN A 189 19.60 3.74 18.84
CA GLN A 189 20.64 2.99 19.56
C GLN A 189 20.57 1.45 19.35
N LEU A 190 20.39 1.03 18.09
CA LEU A 190 20.28 -0.39 17.71
C LEU A 190 21.65 -1.10 17.63
N ASP A 191 22.74 -0.35 17.80
CA ASP A 191 24.14 -0.80 17.82
C ASP A 191 24.54 -1.60 19.08
N ARG A 192 23.66 -1.66 20.09
CA ARG A 192 23.86 -2.41 21.35
C ARG A 192 23.74 -3.94 21.16
N SER A 193 23.95 -4.74 22.22
CA SER A 193 23.80 -6.19 22.15
C SER A 193 22.32 -6.62 22.04
N PRO A 194 22.04 -7.83 21.51
CA PRO A 194 20.68 -8.41 21.50
C PRO A 194 20.03 -8.43 22.88
N GLU A 195 20.77 -8.74 23.94
CA GLU A 195 20.30 -8.80 25.32
C GLU A 195 19.93 -7.41 25.84
N ALA A 196 20.76 -6.40 25.53
CA ALA A 196 20.48 -5.01 25.88
C ALA A 196 19.23 -4.49 25.16
N TYR A 197 19.02 -4.88 23.90
CA TYR A 197 17.80 -4.55 23.18
C TYR A 197 16.58 -5.27 23.75
N ALA A 198 16.70 -6.56 24.11
CA ALA A 198 15.64 -7.31 24.74
C ALA A 198 15.22 -6.70 26.09
N ALA A 199 16.20 -6.36 26.94
CA ALA A 199 15.97 -5.65 28.20
C ALA A 199 15.26 -4.30 27.99
N ARG A 200 15.62 -3.57 26.93
CA ARG A 200 14.95 -2.32 26.55
C ARG A 200 13.51 -2.54 26.09
N CYS A 201 13.22 -3.55 25.27
CA CYS A 201 11.87 -3.91 24.86
C CYS A 201 11.00 -4.34 26.07
N ILE A 202 11.59 -5.07 27.02
CA ILE A 202 10.92 -5.44 28.28
C ILE A 202 10.62 -4.21 29.13
N ALA A 203 11.58 -3.29 29.27
CA ALA A 203 11.36 -2.03 29.96
C ALA A 203 10.24 -1.20 29.31
N PHE A 204 10.22 -1.17 27.97
CA PHE A 204 9.18 -0.50 27.20
C PHE A 204 7.79 -1.08 27.48
N PHE A 205 7.59 -2.39 27.32
CA PHE A 205 6.27 -3.01 27.55
C PHE A 205 5.85 -2.95 29.02
N THR A 206 6.78 -3.08 29.97
CA THR A 206 6.50 -2.89 31.41
C THR A 206 5.97 -1.48 31.67
N ALA A 207 6.67 -0.45 31.18
CA ALA A 207 6.25 0.94 31.30
C ALA A 207 4.93 1.21 30.57
N LEU A 208 4.71 0.56 29.42
CA LEU A 208 3.49 0.66 28.62
C LEU A 208 2.28 0.11 29.39
N PHE A 209 2.39 -1.07 29.99
CA PHE A 209 1.30 -1.67 30.75
C PHE A 209 0.96 -0.85 32.00
N ILE A 210 1.96 -0.31 32.71
CA ILE A 210 1.75 0.60 33.85
C ILE A 210 1.04 1.88 33.38
N ALA A 211 1.51 2.50 32.30
CA ALA A 211 0.91 3.72 31.77
C ALA A 211 -0.53 3.48 31.27
N LEU A 212 -0.76 2.36 30.60
CA LEU A 212 -2.06 1.91 30.10
C LEU A 212 -3.04 1.68 31.25
N ARG A 213 -2.66 0.88 32.26
CA ARG A 213 -3.48 0.62 33.46
C ARG A 213 -3.90 1.91 34.14
N LYS A 214 -2.94 2.79 34.43
CA LYS A 214 -3.22 4.06 35.12
C LYS A 214 -4.08 5.01 34.29
N THR A 215 -3.95 4.97 32.97
CA THR A 215 -4.74 5.82 32.08
C THR A 215 -6.14 5.28 31.94
N LEU A 216 -6.32 3.97 31.73
CA LEU A 216 -7.65 3.34 31.67
C LEU A 216 -8.43 3.52 32.97
N ALA A 217 -7.78 3.31 34.12
CA ALA A 217 -8.40 3.54 35.43
C ALA A 217 -8.94 4.98 35.60
N LYS A 218 -8.27 5.99 35.03
CA LYS A 218 -8.76 7.39 35.05
C LYS A 218 -9.98 7.63 34.16
N HIS A 219 -10.10 6.91 33.06
CA HIS A 219 -11.25 7.05 32.14
C HIS A 219 -12.45 6.21 32.59
N SER A 220 -12.25 5.32 33.57
CA SER A 220 -13.22 4.33 34.04
C SER A 220 -13.81 4.76 35.38
N THR A 221 -14.87 5.56 35.33
CA THR A 221 -15.66 5.88 36.52
C THR A 221 -16.75 4.81 36.74
N PRO A 222 -17.09 4.45 37.98
CA PRO A 222 -18.16 3.48 38.25
C PRO A 222 -19.46 3.85 37.52
N GLY A 223 -20.08 2.87 36.85
CA GLY A 223 -21.35 3.03 36.14
C GLY A 223 -21.26 3.41 34.66
N LEU A 224 -20.07 3.60 34.08
CA LEU A 224 -19.92 3.77 32.64
C LEU A 224 -20.02 2.44 31.89
N SER A 225 -20.65 2.46 30.72
CA SER A 225 -20.59 1.39 29.75
C SER A 225 -19.20 1.28 29.11
N ARG A 226 -18.86 0.09 28.61
CA ARG A 226 -17.64 -0.15 27.82
C ARG A 226 -17.49 0.83 26.66
N GLN A 227 -18.59 1.13 25.96
CA GLN A 227 -18.57 2.04 24.82
C GLN A 227 -18.15 3.45 25.25
N GLU A 228 -18.67 3.95 26.37
CA GLU A 228 -18.30 5.26 26.91
C GLU A 228 -16.83 5.30 27.35
N ILE A 229 -16.29 4.21 27.92
CA ILE A 229 -14.87 4.10 28.26
C ILE A 229 -13.99 4.16 27.00
N VAL A 230 -14.37 3.42 25.95
CA VAL A 230 -13.66 3.41 24.66
C VAL A 230 -13.72 4.78 23.98
N GLU A 231 -14.86 5.47 24.04
CA GLU A 231 -15.04 6.82 23.49
C GLU A 231 -14.13 7.81 24.21
N ARG A 232 -14.16 7.84 25.54
CA ARG A 232 -13.28 8.69 26.37
C ARG A 232 -11.81 8.41 26.12
N TRP A 233 -11.41 7.13 26.07
CA TRP A 233 -10.05 6.73 25.70
C TRP A 233 -9.69 7.26 24.31
N SER A 234 -10.57 7.10 23.33
CA SER A 234 -10.30 7.45 21.94
C SER A 234 -10.14 8.95 21.73
N GLU A 235 -10.97 9.77 22.37
CA GLU A 235 -10.84 11.24 22.35
C GLU A 235 -9.46 11.67 22.87
N SER A 236 -9.01 11.04 23.94
CA SER A 236 -7.71 11.31 24.57
C SER A 236 -6.52 10.73 23.80
N MET A 237 -6.63 9.56 23.18
CA MET A 237 -5.47 8.78 22.70
C MET A 237 -5.40 8.62 21.19
N CYS A 238 -6.54 8.53 20.51
CA CYS A 238 -6.59 8.31 19.06
C CYS A 238 -6.58 9.63 18.26
N THR A 239 -6.85 10.76 18.93
CA THR A 239 -6.70 12.10 18.34
C THR A 239 -5.22 12.49 18.31
N ILE A 240 -4.63 12.50 17.11
CA ILE A 240 -3.23 12.88 16.89
C ILE A 240 -3.00 14.33 17.35
N GLY A 241 -1.98 14.54 18.18
CA GLY A 241 -1.63 15.85 18.75
C GLY A 241 -2.46 16.28 19.97
N SER A 242 -3.34 15.43 20.50
CA SER A 242 -4.11 15.76 21.71
C SER A 242 -3.24 15.84 22.97
N THR A 243 -3.69 16.64 23.95
CA THR A 243 -3.03 16.79 25.26
C THR A 243 -3.04 15.48 26.06
N GLY A 244 -4.10 14.68 25.92
CA GLY A 244 -4.22 13.34 26.51
C GLY A 244 -3.12 12.40 26.03
N ARG A 245 -2.92 12.31 24.71
CA ARG A 245 -1.85 11.53 24.08
C ARG A 245 -0.46 11.99 24.51
N ALA A 246 -0.22 13.31 24.55
CA ALA A 246 1.05 13.86 25.02
C ALA A 246 1.33 13.51 26.50
N SER A 247 0.31 13.60 27.37
CA SER A 247 0.38 13.23 28.78
C SER A 247 0.66 11.73 28.97
N PHE A 248 0.03 10.88 28.16
CA PHE A 248 0.27 9.44 28.15
C PHE A 248 1.72 9.12 27.80
N PHE A 249 2.27 9.70 26.73
CA PHE A 249 3.66 9.43 26.33
C PHE A 249 4.69 9.98 27.31
N ARG A 250 4.43 11.14 27.95
CA ARG A 250 5.27 11.64 29.04
C ARG A 250 5.29 10.67 30.23
N ARG A 251 4.14 10.08 30.56
CA ARG A 251 4.01 9.05 31.60
C ARG A 251 4.74 7.76 31.22
N LEU A 252 4.59 7.31 29.97
CA LEU A 252 5.34 6.18 29.42
C LEU A 252 6.85 6.40 29.57
N ASP A 253 7.35 7.57 29.19
CA ASP A 253 8.78 7.89 29.25
C ASP A 253 9.32 7.94 30.68
N LYS A 254 8.54 8.53 31.60
CA LYS A 254 8.86 8.53 33.04
C LYS A 254 8.97 7.11 33.58
N HIS A 255 8.02 6.24 33.25
CA HIS A 255 8.06 4.84 33.69
C HIS A 255 9.18 4.05 33.02
N PHE A 256 9.42 4.26 31.73
CA PHE A 256 10.51 3.63 31.01
C PHE A 256 11.86 3.95 31.64
N SER A 257 12.13 5.23 31.91
CA SER A 257 13.37 5.69 32.56
C SER A 257 13.59 5.02 33.93
N ARG A 258 12.52 4.90 34.74
CA ARG A 258 12.55 4.21 36.03
C ARG A 258 12.83 2.71 35.87
N THR A 259 12.14 2.04 34.95
CA THR A 259 12.32 0.60 34.71
C THR A 259 13.73 0.29 34.18
N THR A 260 14.27 1.11 33.26
CA THR A 260 15.63 0.93 32.76
C THR A 260 16.70 1.12 33.83
N ALA A 261 16.49 2.03 34.78
CA ALA A 261 17.42 2.26 35.89
C ALA A 261 17.57 1.01 36.79
N VAL A 262 16.53 0.18 36.86
CA VAL A 262 16.53 -1.02 37.71
C VAL A 262 16.83 -2.31 36.96
N ILE A 263 16.50 -2.41 35.67
CA ILE A 263 16.93 -3.56 34.83
C ILE A 263 18.45 -3.52 34.57
N GLY A 264 19.08 -2.35 34.64
CA GLY A 264 20.52 -2.15 34.47
C GLY A 264 21.40 -2.56 35.68
N TYR A 265 20.80 -2.98 36.79
CA TYR A 265 21.50 -3.49 37.98
C TYR A 265 20.87 -4.83 38.36
N GLN A 266 21.65 -5.80 38.85
CA GLN A 266 21.17 -7.16 39.12
C GLN A 266 19.79 -7.18 39.82
N PRO A 267 18.84 -8.03 39.38
CA PRO A 267 17.49 -8.03 39.92
C PRO A 267 17.52 -8.32 41.43
N PRO A 268 16.74 -7.59 42.26
CA PRO A 268 16.50 -8.02 43.64
C PRO A 268 15.83 -9.40 43.60
N LYS A 269 16.18 -10.26 44.56
CA LYS A 269 15.73 -11.66 44.62
C LYS A 269 14.21 -11.81 44.78
N ASP A 270 13.49 -10.73 45.10
CA ASP A 270 12.06 -10.73 45.34
C ASP A 270 11.31 -9.67 44.47
N PRO A 271 10.34 -10.08 43.63
CA PRO A 271 9.56 -9.17 42.77
C PRO A 271 8.62 -8.19 43.51
N GLU A 272 8.26 -8.44 44.78
CA GLU A 272 7.32 -7.62 45.56
C GLU A 272 7.90 -6.25 45.97
N ASP A 273 9.15 -6.20 46.44
CA ASP A 273 9.81 -4.97 46.89
C ASP A 273 9.98 -3.93 45.76
N PHE A 274 10.09 -4.42 44.52
CA PHE A 274 10.33 -3.62 43.32
C PHE A 274 9.13 -2.77 42.89
N ILE A 275 7.91 -3.32 42.94
CA ILE A 275 6.69 -2.60 42.57
C ILE A 275 6.24 -1.64 43.68
N SER A 276 6.48 -2.01 44.93
CA SER A 276 6.29 -1.09 46.07
C SER A 276 7.14 0.17 45.90
N ALA A 277 8.41 0.05 45.50
CA ALA A 277 9.26 1.21 45.20
C ALA A 277 8.77 2.08 44.01
N LEU A 278 8.16 1.48 42.99
CA LEU A 278 7.58 2.20 41.85
C LEU A 278 6.23 2.88 42.17
N ASN A 279 5.45 2.32 43.10
CA ASN A 279 4.16 2.85 43.55
C ASN A 279 4.29 3.89 44.67
N ILE A 280 5.20 3.72 45.64
CA ILE A 280 5.48 4.66 46.74
C ILE A 280 5.94 6.03 46.22
N ALA A 281 6.57 6.08 45.04
CA ALA A 281 7.05 7.33 44.42
C ALA A 281 5.98 8.10 43.62
N ASP A 282 4.72 7.64 43.57
CA ASP A 282 3.59 8.35 42.94
C ASP A 282 2.74 9.14 43.95
N ASP A 283 2.77 8.78 45.24
CA ASP A 283 2.03 9.47 46.32
C ASP A 283 2.74 10.73 46.87
N LYS A 284 3.97 11.02 46.43
CA LYS A 284 4.60 12.31 46.71
C LYS A 284 4.11 13.37 45.70
N GLN A 285 2.84 13.77 45.83
CA GLN A 285 2.43 15.10 45.39
C GLN A 285 3.10 16.14 46.30
N THR A 286 3.78 17.13 45.72
CA THR A 286 4.13 18.38 46.41
C THR A 286 2.87 18.96 47.06
N PRO A 287 2.81 19.15 48.40
CA PRO A 287 1.70 19.82 49.02
C PRO A 287 1.80 21.34 48.79
N VAL A 288 0.72 21.92 48.29
CA VAL A 288 0.43 23.34 48.50
C VAL A 288 0.06 23.48 49.99
N ALA A 289 0.77 24.35 50.71
CA ALA A 289 0.53 24.64 52.12
C ALA A 289 -0.90 25.16 52.36
N PRO A 290 -1.50 24.85 53.52
CA PRO A 290 -1.47 25.87 54.57
C PRO A 290 -1.36 25.35 56.03
N VAL A 291 -0.66 26.18 56.82
CA VAL A 291 -0.91 26.63 58.21
C VAL A 291 -1.19 25.60 59.34
N LEU A 292 -0.23 25.61 60.28
CA LEU A 292 -0.21 25.17 61.69
C LEU A 292 -1.55 25.00 62.44
N GLU A 293 -1.69 23.91 63.21
CA GLU A 293 -1.51 23.90 64.68
C GLU A 293 -1.61 22.48 65.32
N THR A 294 -0.56 22.13 66.06
CA THR A 294 -0.40 21.28 67.26
C THR A 294 -1.45 20.21 67.68
N ARG A 295 -1.01 18.96 67.92
CA ARG A 295 -0.69 18.36 69.25
C ARG A 295 -0.46 16.84 69.18
N SER A 296 0.45 16.41 70.06
CA SER A 296 0.89 15.06 70.45
C SER A 296 -0.23 14.09 70.89
N THR A 297 -0.05 12.78 70.68
CA THR A 297 0.13 11.73 71.73
C THR A 297 0.31 10.33 71.14
N SER A 298 0.85 9.45 71.99
CA SER A 298 1.48 8.14 71.86
C SER A 298 0.56 6.90 71.83
N ASN A 299 1.18 5.77 71.46
CA ASN A 299 1.03 4.38 71.94
C ASN A 299 -0.02 3.40 71.38
N GLU A 300 0.53 2.19 71.06
CA GLU A 300 0.02 0.81 71.30
C GLU A 300 -1.24 0.33 70.54
N SER A 301 -1.46 -0.94 70.20
CA SER A 301 -0.72 -2.22 70.07
C SER A 301 -1.72 -3.29 69.57
N SER A 302 -1.25 -4.43 69.01
CA SER A 302 -1.93 -5.75 68.88
C SER A 302 -3.18 -5.85 67.97
N SER A 303 -3.57 -6.98 67.35
CA SER A 303 -3.01 -8.30 67.03
C SER A 303 -4.03 -9.01 66.11
N ASP A 304 -3.56 -10.10 65.48
CA ASP A 304 -4.32 -11.23 64.92
C ASP A 304 -4.91 -11.20 63.50
N GLY A 305 -4.53 -12.24 62.75
CA GLY A 305 -5.04 -12.57 61.43
C GLY A 305 -4.15 -13.48 60.58
N SER A 306 -3.26 -14.28 61.16
CA SER A 306 -2.47 -15.31 60.44
C SER A 306 -2.77 -16.68 61.03
N GLN A 307 -3.72 -17.40 60.44
CA GLN A 307 -3.83 -18.86 60.49
C GLN A 307 -4.97 -19.33 59.55
N ALA A 308 -4.68 -19.37 58.24
CA ALA A 308 -5.51 -20.12 57.28
C ALA A 308 -4.72 -20.65 56.06
N ALA A 309 -3.45 -20.27 55.85
CA ALA A 309 -2.70 -20.62 54.64
C ALA A 309 -1.74 -21.82 54.78
N ALA A 310 -1.61 -22.42 55.97
CA ALA A 310 -0.62 -23.47 56.23
C ALA A 310 -1.14 -24.92 56.07
N ALA A 311 -2.43 -25.14 55.84
CA ALA A 311 -3.01 -26.49 55.84
C ALA A 311 -3.16 -27.15 54.44
N MET A 312 -2.85 -26.45 53.35
CA MET A 312 -3.13 -26.96 52.00
C MET A 312 -1.90 -27.54 51.26
N TYR A 313 -0.70 -27.44 51.84
CA TYR A 313 0.56 -27.85 51.20
C TYR A 313 1.15 -29.18 51.69
N GLN A 314 0.43 -29.93 52.51
CA GLN A 314 0.91 -31.19 53.12
C GLN A 314 0.21 -32.47 52.64
N LEU A 315 -0.56 -32.42 51.54
CA LEU A 315 -1.34 -33.57 51.04
C LEU A 315 -0.97 -34.06 49.63
N LEU A 316 0.18 -33.67 49.07
CA LEU A 316 0.57 -34.03 47.69
C LEU A 316 1.91 -34.76 47.53
N THR A 317 2.52 -35.24 48.62
CA THR A 317 3.81 -35.94 48.53
C THR A 317 3.86 -37.14 49.46
N GLU A 318 3.14 -38.21 49.12
CA GLU A 318 3.36 -39.56 49.67
C GLU A 318 2.66 -40.57 48.75
N ASP A 319 3.41 -41.13 47.79
CA ASP A 319 3.25 -42.51 47.30
C ASP A 319 4.20 -42.78 46.11
N LYS A 320 5.41 -43.24 46.42
CA LYS A 320 6.29 -43.93 45.46
C LYS A 320 7.16 -44.93 46.21
N GLU A 321 6.64 -46.13 46.46
CA GLU A 321 7.47 -47.33 46.54
C GLU A 321 6.68 -48.59 46.13
N LYS A 322 7.42 -49.55 45.54
CA LYS A 322 7.09 -50.94 45.17
C LYS A 322 6.50 -51.16 43.76
N PHE A 323 7.35 -51.66 42.86
CA PHE A 323 7.39 -53.10 42.51
C PHE A 323 8.53 -53.37 41.51
N SER A 324 9.36 -54.37 41.79
CA SER A 324 10.42 -54.89 40.91
C SER A 324 9.96 -56.21 40.26
N ALA A 325 10.34 -56.42 38.99
CA ALA A 325 10.73 -57.73 38.43
C ALA A 325 11.16 -57.58 36.95
N GLN A 326 12.33 -58.14 36.62
CA GLN A 326 12.86 -58.44 35.29
C GLN A 326 12.71 -59.97 35.05
N PRO A 327 12.75 -60.54 33.80
CA PRO A 327 13.98 -60.57 33.00
C PRO A 327 13.88 -60.70 31.45
N ALA A 328 15.08 -60.56 30.84
CA ALA A 328 15.61 -61.16 29.60
C ALA A 328 15.46 -60.47 28.22
N ASN A 329 16.63 -60.23 27.62
CA ASN A 329 17.03 -59.61 26.33
C ASN A 329 16.93 -60.59 25.12
N PRO A 330 17.23 -60.25 23.83
CA PRO A 330 17.89 -59.03 23.29
C PRO A 330 17.39 -58.41 21.94
N ALA A 331 17.60 -57.09 21.79
CA ALA A 331 18.00 -56.28 20.59
C ALA A 331 17.14 -56.26 19.28
N PRO A 332 17.20 -55.22 18.40
CA PRO A 332 18.20 -54.14 18.27
C PRO A 332 17.63 -52.69 18.28
N ALA A 333 18.56 -51.74 18.38
CA ALA A 333 18.35 -50.32 18.70
C ALA A 333 17.48 -49.53 17.70
N SER A 334 16.38 -48.95 18.20
CA SER A 334 15.71 -47.79 17.63
C SER A 334 15.95 -46.58 18.55
N GLU A 335 16.70 -45.59 18.08
CA GLU A 335 16.82 -44.29 18.76
C GLU A 335 15.50 -43.52 18.61
N ALA A 336 14.62 -43.66 19.60
CA ALA A 336 13.50 -42.77 19.84
C ALA A 336 13.57 -42.25 21.28
N ASN A 337 13.26 -40.95 21.42
CA ASN A 337 12.98 -40.21 22.66
C ASN A 337 14.15 -39.80 23.56
N GLN A 338 14.78 -38.68 23.19
CA GLN A 338 15.15 -37.64 24.15
C GLN A 338 14.28 -36.39 23.91
N ASN A 339 13.01 -36.44 24.30
CA ASN A 339 12.20 -35.23 24.48
C ASN A 339 12.51 -34.66 25.88
N LYS A 340 13.57 -33.86 25.97
CA LYS A 340 13.71 -32.90 27.08
C LYS A 340 12.81 -31.71 26.75
N ASP A 341 11.85 -31.42 27.61
CA ASP A 341 11.13 -30.16 27.63
C ASP A 341 12.13 -29.00 27.79
N PHE A 342 12.58 -28.43 26.67
CA PHE A 342 13.35 -27.18 26.68
C PHE A 342 12.41 -26.03 27.06
N LYS A 343 12.37 -25.67 28.35
CA LYS A 343 11.84 -24.38 28.80
C LYS A 343 12.72 -23.29 28.20
N ASN A 344 12.12 -22.33 27.48
CA ASN A 344 12.85 -21.17 26.94
C ASN A 344 13.62 -20.47 28.07
N PRO A 345 14.88 -20.04 27.85
CA PRO A 345 15.59 -19.24 28.84
C PRO A 345 14.83 -17.93 29.03
N GLN A 346 14.42 -17.69 30.29
CA GLN A 346 13.66 -16.52 30.72
C GLN A 346 14.44 -15.25 30.39
N LEU A 347 13.80 -14.28 29.74
CA LEU A 347 14.43 -13.01 29.44
C LEU A 347 14.67 -12.20 30.74
N PRO A 348 15.79 -11.46 30.86
CA PRO A 348 16.02 -10.60 32.01
C PRO A 348 14.87 -9.58 32.17
N GLY A 349 14.18 -9.59 33.31
CA GLY A 349 13.03 -8.71 33.59
C GLY A 349 11.68 -9.20 33.07
N GLU A 350 11.60 -10.40 32.49
CA GLU A 350 10.34 -10.99 31.97
C GLU A 350 9.25 -11.09 33.04
N VAL A 351 9.62 -11.44 34.28
CA VAL A 351 8.70 -11.51 35.43
C VAL A 351 8.04 -10.16 35.70
N MET A 352 8.81 -9.06 35.63
CA MET A 352 8.31 -7.71 35.89
C MET A 352 7.29 -7.29 34.82
N MET A 353 7.62 -7.53 33.55
CA MET A 353 6.71 -7.28 32.44
C MET A 353 5.43 -8.11 32.56
N THR A 354 5.56 -9.40 32.89
CA THR A 354 4.42 -10.31 33.04
C THR A 354 3.54 -9.92 34.23
N ARG A 355 4.13 -9.43 35.32
CA ARG A 355 3.37 -8.87 36.47
C ARG A 355 2.66 -7.57 36.10
N ALA A 356 3.33 -6.64 35.43
CA ALA A 356 2.69 -5.40 34.97
C ALA A 356 1.54 -5.69 33.98
N TYR A 357 1.72 -6.69 33.11
CA TYR A 357 0.66 -7.22 32.26
C TYR A 357 -0.49 -7.83 33.09
N TRP A 358 -0.19 -8.67 34.10
CA TRP A 358 -1.20 -9.23 35.00
C TRP A 358 -1.98 -8.17 35.76
N GLU A 359 -1.29 -7.14 36.24
CA GLU A 359 -1.89 -6.00 36.92
C GLU A 359 -2.83 -5.22 35.98
N LEU A 360 -2.47 -5.04 34.72
CA LEU A 360 -3.38 -4.48 33.72
C LEU A 360 -4.59 -5.40 33.51
N CYS A 361 -4.38 -6.71 33.48
CA CYS A 361 -5.45 -7.71 33.34
C CYS A 361 -6.39 -7.82 34.54
N SER A 362 -5.96 -7.34 35.71
CA SER A 362 -6.72 -7.39 36.96
C SER A 362 -7.59 -6.14 37.19
N LEU A 363 -7.64 -5.19 36.24
CA LEU A 363 -8.62 -4.10 36.28
C LEU A 363 -10.04 -4.68 36.17
N ASP A 364 -11.00 -3.97 36.77
CA ASP A 364 -12.41 -4.39 36.88
C ASP A 364 -12.93 -4.93 35.52
N PRO A 365 -13.55 -6.11 35.49
CA PRO A 365 -14.20 -6.64 34.30
C PRO A 365 -15.12 -5.64 33.59
N GLN A 366 -15.86 -4.77 34.29
CA GLN A 366 -16.68 -3.75 33.62
C GLN A 366 -15.85 -2.71 32.84
N VAL A 367 -14.57 -2.57 33.16
CA VAL A 367 -13.62 -1.67 32.53
C VAL A 367 -12.93 -2.30 31.31
N ILE A 368 -12.82 -3.64 31.25
CA ILE A 368 -12.06 -4.34 30.19
C ILE A 368 -12.78 -5.56 29.57
N LEU A 369 -13.57 -6.30 30.33
CA LEU A 369 -14.13 -7.63 30.04
C LEU A 369 -15.68 -7.64 29.97
N ASP A 370 -16.26 -7.78 28.77
CA ASP A 370 -17.67 -8.19 28.61
C ASP A 370 -17.85 -9.73 28.54
N GLY A 371 -16.89 -10.50 29.05
CA GLY A 371 -16.97 -11.98 29.04
C GLY A 371 -16.91 -12.63 27.65
N VAL A 372 -16.71 -11.86 26.58
CA VAL A 372 -16.53 -12.37 25.20
C VAL A 372 -15.03 -12.43 24.86
N ARG A 373 -14.63 -13.51 24.15
CA ARG A 373 -13.27 -13.81 23.70
C ARG A 373 -12.86 -12.98 22.46
N ASP A 374 -13.17 -11.69 22.48
CA ASP A 374 -12.91 -10.77 21.37
C ASP A 374 -11.67 -9.91 21.66
N PRO A 375 -10.98 -9.33 20.66
CA PRO A 375 -9.80 -8.49 20.89
C PRO A 375 -10.19 -7.21 21.67
N GLN A 376 -9.78 -7.13 22.94
CA GLN A 376 -10.24 -6.08 23.87
C GLN A 376 -9.34 -4.85 23.84
N VAL A 377 -8.02 -5.08 23.76
CA VAL A 377 -7.01 -4.04 23.66
C VAL A 377 -6.14 -4.32 22.45
N VAL A 378 -5.96 -3.30 21.60
CA VAL A 378 -5.11 -3.39 20.41
C VAL A 378 -3.98 -2.38 20.54
N ILE A 379 -2.74 -2.86 20.60
CA ILE A 379 -1.52 -2.04 20.52
C ILE A 379 -1.07 -2.05 19.06
N ALA A 380 -1.29 -0.95 18.36
CA ALA A 380 -1.01 -0.85 16.92
C ALA A 380 0.29 -0.08 16.68
N PHE A 381 1.33 -0.75 16.20
CA PHE A 381 2.56 -0.14 15.70
C PHE A 381 2.41 0.13 14.21
N ASP A 382 2.23 1.40 13.86
CA ASP A 382 2.19 1.86 12.48
C ASP A 382 3.59 2.30 12.02
N GLU A 383 3.82 2.18 10.71
CA GLU A 383 5.14 2.36 10.07
C GLU A 383 6.23 1.48 10.72
N ALA A 384 5.87 0.23 11.05
CA ALA A 384 6.72 -0.70 11.77
C ALA A 384 7.94 -1.21 10.98
N HIS A 385 8.03 -0.93 9.67
CA HIS A 385 9.16 -1.35 8.83
C HIS A 385 10.51 -0.83 9.30
N THR A 386 10.52 0.24 10.10
CA THR A 386 11.71 0.77 10.77
C THR A 386 12.41 -0.27 11.65
N LEU A 387 11.69 -1.29 12.14
CA LEU A 387 12.23 -2.40 12.94
C LEU A 387 12.64 -3.61 12.09
N SER A 388 12.44 -3.57 10.77
CA SER A 388 12.76 -4.67 9.84
C SER A 388 14.17 -4.60 9.27
N GLN A 389 14.91 -3.52 9.54
CA GLN A 389 16.28 -3.40 9.06
C GLN A 389 17.20 -4.20 9.99
N PRO A 390 17.97 -5.17 9.47
CA PRO A 390 18.96 -5.86 10.29
C PRO A 390 20.02 -4.86 10.73
N CYS A 391 20.42 -4.92 12.01
CA CYS A 391 21.67 -4.31 12.44
C CYS A 391 22.79 -5.36 12.37
N ASP A 392 24.04 -4.93 12.53
CA ASP A 392 25.22 -5.82 12.43
C ASP A 392 25.17 -7.03 13.38
N LYS A 393 24.32 -6.99 14.41
CA LYS A 393 24.28 -7.96 15.52
C LYS A 393 23.00 -8.78 15.59
N TYR A 394 21.84 -8.27 15.17
CA TYR A 394 20.54 -8.93 15.28
C TYR A 394 19.46 -8.26 14.41
N LEU A 395 18.26 -8.85 14.35
CA LEU A 395 17.09 -8.23 13.75
C LEU A 395 16.13 -7.70 14.86
N PRO A 396 15.91 -6.37 14.97
CA PRO A 396 15.11 -5.80 16.06
C PRO A 396 13.69 -6.38 16.16
N SER A 397 13.01 -6.56 15.03
CA SER A 397 11.66 -7.13 15.00
C SER A 397 11.57 -8.54 15.63
N GLN A 398 12.60 -9.38 15.49
CA GLN A 398 12.62 -10.73 16.08
C GLN A 398 12.64 -10.68 17.60
N ILE A 399 13.50 -9.83 18.17
CA ILE A 399 13.59 -9.65 19.62
C ILE A 399 12.30 -9.05 20.17
N LEU A 400 11.74 -8.04 19.50
CA LEU A 400 10.47 -7.45 19.89
C LEU A 400 9.33 -8.50 19.88
N CYS A 401 9.24 -9.31 18.82
CA CYS A 401 8.25 -10.40 18.73
C CYS A 401 8.44 -11.47 19.81
N ARG A 402 9.68 -11.76 20.22
CA ARG A 402 9.98 -12.66 21.35
C ARG A 402 9.47 -12.09 22.68
N VAL A 403 9.67 -10.79 22.92
CA VAL A 403 9.13 -10.12 24.12
C VAL A 403 7.60 -10.15 24.12
N ILE A 404 6.96 -9.96 22.96
CA ILE A 404 5.50 -10.06 22.83
C ILE A 404 4.99 -11.46 23.09
N SER A 405 5.66 -12.47 22.53
CA SER A 405 5.36 -13.88 22.77
C SER A 405 5.41 -14.22 24.27
N ALA A 406 6.42 -13.72 24.99
CA ALA A 406 6.59 -13.99 26.42
C ALA A 406 5.36 -13.58 27.25
N PHE A 407 4.86 -12.34 27.14
CA PHE A 407 3.65 -11.96 27.88
C PHE A 407 2.36 -12.58 27.30
N SER A 408 2.31 -12.87 26.00
CA SER A 408 1.14 -13.48 25.36
C SER A 408 0.82 -14.88 25.90
N THR A 409 1.85 -15.64 26.30
CA THR A 409 1.71 -17.02 26.82
C THR A 409 1.21 -17.11 28.27
N SER A 410 1.10 -15.98 28.97
CA SER A 410 0.50 -15.95 30.30
C SER A 410 -0.99 -16.35 30.20
N ARG A 411 -1.42 -17.35 30.97
CA ARG A 411 -2.78 -17.98 30.91
C ARG A 411 -3.91 -17.07 31.45
N GLN A 412 -4.00 -15.84 30.96
CA GLN A 412 -4.91 -14.82 31.50
C GLN A 412 -6.06 -14.45 30.55
N ALA A 413 -7.10 -13.83 31.13
CA ALA A 413 -8.39 -13.57 30.50
C ALA A 413 -8.40 -12.43 29.47
N LEU A 414 -7.42 -11.49 29.48
CA LEU A 414 -7.39 -10.39 28.53
C LEU A 414 -6.74 -10.76 27.19
N SER A 415 -7.48 -10.54 26.10
CA SER A 415 -6.95 -10.60 24.74
C SER A 415 -6.33 -9.25 24.36
N ILE A 416 -5.03 -9.07 24.64
CA ILE A 416 -4.24 -7.94 24.14
C ILE A 416 -3.55 -8.37 22.84
N TRP A 417 -3.89 -7.69 21.75
CA TRP A 417 -3.31 -7.92 20.43
C TRP A 417 -2.29 -6.85 20.07
N VAL A 418 -1.13 -7.26 19.56
CA VAL A 418 -0.15 -6.36 18.95
C VAL A 418 -0.28 -6.43 17.42
N VAL A 419 -0.53 -5.30 16.78
CA VAL A 419 -0.68 -5.22 15.31
C VAL A 419 0.45 -4.38 14.73
N PHE A 420 1.22 -4.95 13.80
CA PHE A 420 2.28 -4.25 13.09
C PHE A 420 1.78 -3.84 11.70
N ALA A 421 1.66 -2.56 11.41
CA ALA A 421 1.25 -2.04 10.11
C ALA A 421 2.39 -1.31 9.40
N SER A 422 2.48 -1.48 8.08
CA SER A 422 3.37 -0.69 7.22
C SER A 422 2.97 -0.81 5.76
N THR A 423 3.47 0.11 4.93
CA THR A 423 3.52 -0.04 3.47
C THR A 423 4.59 -1.03 3.02
N ALA A 424 5.67 -1.21 3.78
CA ALA A 424 6.70 -2.16 3.43
C ALA A 424 6.22 -3.59 3.70
N SER A 425 6.30 -4.42 2.66
CA SER A 425 6.04 -5.85 2.73
C SER A 425 6.88 -6.59 3.76
N LYS A 426 8.07 -6.07 4.11
CA LYS A 426 8.96 -6.62 5.15
C LYS A 426 8.29 -6.73 6.52
N VAL A 427 7.21 -5.98 6.79
CA VAL A 427 6.42 -6.16 8.02
C VAL A 427 5.68 -7.50 8.04
N ALA A 428 5.43 -8.12 6.89
CA ALA A 428 4.99 -9.51 6.82
C ALA A 428 6.00 -10.47 7.45
N ASP A 429 7.27 -10.10 7.63
CA ASP A 429 8.31 -10.99 8.16
C ASP A 429 8.44 -10.96 9.69
N PHE A 430 7.63 -10.16 10.39
CA PHE A 430 7.62 -10.09 11.85
C PHE A 430 7.22 -11.43 12.45
N SER A 431 8.19 -12.17 12.97
CA SER A 431 8.02 -13.59 13.29
C SER A 431 9.00 -14.07 14.36
N ALA A 432 8.81 -15.31 14.79
CA ALA A 432 9.78 -16.05 15.59
C ALA A 432 11.13 -16.19 14.84
N PRO A 433 12.28 -16.32 15.54
CA PRO A 433 13.57 -16.51 14.89
C PRO A 433 13.60 -17.79 14.05
N ALA A 434 13.40 -17.69 12.73
CA ALA A 434 13.52 -18.84 11.83
C ALA A 434 14.96 -18.97 11.32
N HIS A 435 15.55 -20.15 11.53
CA HIS A 435 16.94 -20.52 11.20
C HIS A 435 17.36 -20.27 9.74
N ILE A 436 16.40 -20.09 8.83
CA ILE A 436 16.59 -20.13 7.38
C ILE A 436 16.59 -18.73 6.73
N ARG A 437 15.82 -17.77 7.26
CA ARG A 437 15.66 -16.45 6.59
C ARG A 437 16.80 -15.46 6.84
N ALA A 438 17.40 -15.48 8.03
CA ALA A 438 18.58 -14.66 8.32
C ALA A 438 19.75 -15.03 7.39
N PHE A 439 19.96 -16.33 7.14
CA PHE A 439 21.00 -16.84 6.24
C PHE A 439 20.83 -16.36 4.80
N PHE A 440 19.58 -16.27 4.32
CA PHE A 440 19.28 -15.86 2.95
C PHE A 440 19.35 -14.34 2.77
N LEU A 441 18.81 -13.56 3.71
CA LEU A 441 18.85 -12.08 3.69
C LEU A 441 20.28 -11.53 3.76
N LEU A 442 21.17 -12.16 4.54
CA LEU A 442 22.58 -11.75 4.63
C LEU A 442 23.37 -12.00 3.34
N ARG A 443 23.06 -13.08 2.63
CA ARG A 443 23.72 -13.43 1.36
C ARG A 443 23.39 -12.43 0.24
N LEU A 444 22.23 -11.79 0.32
CA LEU A 444 21.75 -10.82 -0.67
C LEU A 444 22.32 -9.41 -0.48
N ALA A 445 22.80 -9.08 0.72
CA ALA A 445 23.36 -7.77 1.03
C ALA A 445 24.86 -7.63 0.65
N ASN A 446 25.47 -8.63 -0.01
CA ASN A 446 26.93 -8.72 -0.21
C ASN A 446 27.75 -8.52 1.08
N MET A 447 27.13 -8.71 2.25
CA MET A 447 27.82 -8.61 3.52
C MET A 447 28.56 -9.92 3.78
N LYS A 448 29.83 -9.80 4.17
CA LYS A 448 30.70 -10.92 4.56
C LYS A 448 29.92 -11.80 5.54
N LEU A 449 29.89 -13.11 5.26
CA LEU A 449 29.14 -14.12 6.02
C LEU A 449 29.70 -14.21 7.46
N MET A 450 29.37 -13.24 8.30
CA MET A 450 29.69 -13.28 9.72
C MET A 450 28.70 -14.24 10.38
N LYS A 451 29.22 -15.19 11.15
CA LYS A 451 28.43 -16.04 12.04
C LYS A 451 27.64 -15.11 12.97
N ILE A 452 26.39 -14.83 12.64
CA ILE A 452 25.46 -14.27 13.61
C ILE A 452 25.15 -15.42 14.57
N GLU A 453 25.93 -15.53 15.65
CA GLU A 453 25.53 -16.30 16.83
C GLU A 453 24.44 -15.52 17.56
N ASP A 454 23.24 -15.45 16.98
CA ASP A 454 22.11 -14.86 17.69
C ASP A 454 21.57 -15.91 18.69
N PRO A 455 21.68 -15.68 20.01
CA PRO A 455 21.12 -16.59 21.01
C PRO A 455 19.60 -16.76 20.88
N SER A 456 18.89 -15.88 20.15
CA SER A 456 17.48 -16.04 19.77
C SER A 456 17.24 -17.13 18.70
N LEU A 457 18.24 -17.44 17.86
CA LEU A 457 18.17 -18.54 16.87
C LEU A 457 18.09 -19.92 17.54
N ARG A 458 18.53 -20.04 18.81
CA ARG A 458 18.43 -21.27 19.60
C ARG A 458 17.04 -21.49 20.23
N ILE A 459 16.09 -20.57 20.02
CA ILE A 459 14.84 -20.43 20.80
C ILE A 459 13.57 -20.56 19.93
N SER A 460 13.72 -20.87 18.64
CA SER A 460 12.57 -21.34 17.85
C SER A 460 12.15 -22.71 18.39
N GLN A 461 11.05 -22.77 19.14
CA GLN A 461 10.27 -24.00 19.22
C GLN A 461 9.85 -24.34 17.79
N GLY A 462 10.57 -25.25 17.13
CA GLY A 462 10.20 -25.74 15.81
C GLY A 462 8.74 -26.20 15.85
N GLY A 463 7.87 -25.53 15.09
CA GLY A 463 6.45 -25.88 14.99
C GLY A 463 5.44 -24.83 15.44
N SER A 464 5.85 -23.67 15.99
CA SER A 464 4.88 -22.59 16.28
C SER A 464 4.38 -21.89 15.02
N LEU A 465 3.07 -21.80 14.86
CA LEU A 465 2.37 -21.13 13.77
C LEU A 465 2.41 -19.60 13.89
N LEU A 466 2.29 -18.94 12.75
CA LEU A 466 2.14 -17.49 12.64
C LEU A 466 0.81 -17.16 11.99
N PHE A 467 0.22 -16.03 12.36
CA PHE A 467 -0.96 -15.52 11.66
C PHE A 467 -0.57 -14.98 10.28
N THR A 468 -1.42 -15.25 9.29
CA THR A 468 -1.28 -14.74 7.92
C THR A 468 -1.43 -13.21 7.93
N PRO A 469 -0.55 -12.43 7.28
CA PRO A 469 -0.70 -10.98 7.23
C PRO A 469 -2.07 -10.53 6.67
N TYR A 470 -2.64 -9.49 7.26
CA TYR A 470 -3.89 -8.89 6.83
C TYR A 470 -3.67 -7.80 5.76
N SER A 471 -4.40 -7.87 4.65
CA SER A 471 -4.27 -6.95 3.50
C SER A 471 -5.58 -6.31 3.04
N ALA A 472 -6.73 -6.62 3.66
CA ALA A 472 -8.06 -6.31 3.14
C ALA A 472 -8.64 -4.97 3.65
N PHE A 473 -8.28 -3.84 3.03
CA PHE A 473 -8.63 -2.50 3.56
C PHE A 473 -9.88 -1.83 2.98
N GLY A 474 -10.65 -2.49 2.11
CA GLY A 474 -11.67 -1.78 1.36
C GLY A 474 -11.11 -1.19 0.07
N TRP A 475 -11.96 -1.05 -0.94
CA TRP A 475 -11.71 -0.29 -2.15
C TRP A 475 -12.97 0.49 -2.49
N ASP A 476 -12.85 1.60 -3.22
CA ASP A 476 -14.00 2.37 -3.70
C ASP A 476 -14.94 2.83 -2.59
N GLN A 477 -14.40 3.05 -1.38
CA GLN A 477 -15.18 3.51 -0.22
C GLN A 477 -15.93 4.82 -0.49
N GLN A 478 -15.41 5.62 -1.40
CA GLN A 478 -15.96 6.92 -1.80
C GLN A 478 -16.58 6.89 -3.20
N ALA A 479 -16.61 5.73 -3.87
CA ALA A 479 -17.13 5.64 -5.22
C ALA A 479 -18.60 6.03 -5.27
N PRO A 480 -19.00 6.84 -6.26
CA PRO A 480 -20.39 7.25 -6.39
C PRO A 480 -21.27 6.03 -6.68
N ARG A 481 -22.52 6.10 -6.24
CA ARG A 481 -23.50 5.07 -6.57
C ARG A 481 -23.54 4.90 -8.08
N PHE A 482 -23.57 3.65 -8.53
CA PHE A 482 -23.58 3.35 -9.95
C PHE A 482 -24.64 4.15 -10.72
N SER A 483 -25.84 4.33 -10.18
CA SER A 483 -26.93 5.08 -10.82
C SER A 483 -26.73 6.61 -10.90
N SER A 484 -25.78 7.20 -10.17
CA SER A 484 -25.62 8.66 -10.09
C SER A 484 -24.74 9.25 -11.18
N ILE A 485 -23.81 8.49 -11.77
CA ILE A 485 -22.99 8.98 -12.88
C ILE A 485 -23.74 8.76 -14.20
N LYS A 486 -23.99 9.85 -14.94
CA LYS A 486 -24.52 9.77 -16.30
C LYS A 486 -23.41 9.30 -17.25
N PRO A 487 -23.70 8.46 -18.26
CA PRO A 487 -22.67 7.94 -19.17
C PRO A 487 -21.81 9.00 -19.86
N LYS A 488 -22.33 10.22 -20.07
CA LYS A 488 -21.59 11.35 -20.65
C LYS A 488 -20.69 12.10 -19.66
N ASP A 489 -20.97 12.02 -18.36
CA ASP A 489 -20.29 12.79 -17.31
C ASP A 489 -19.15 11.99 -16.64
N VAL A 490 -18.77 10.85 -17.23
CA VAL A 490 -17.76 9.92 -16.72
C VAL A 490 -16.35 10.50 -16.66
N ALA A 491 -16.07 11.54 -17.46
CA ALA A 491 -14.76 12.20 -17.49
C ALA A 491 -14.58 13.29 -16.43
N ARG A 492 -15.65 13.71 -15.75
CA ARG A 492 -15.57 14.79 -14.76
C ARG A 492 -14.66 14.39 -13.60
N PHE A 493 -13.78 15.31 -13.21
CA PHE A 493 -12.83 15.09 -12.12
C PHE A 493 -13.53 14.63 -10.83
N GLU A 494 -14.64 15.27 -10.45
CA GLU A 494 -15.45 14.91 -9.27
C GLU A 494 -15.93 13.44 -9.26
N ASN A 495 -16.12 12.83 -10.42
CA ASN A 495 -16.54 11.43 -10.54
C ASN A 495 -15.31 10.50 -10.53
N VAL A 496 -14.25 10.88 -11.25
CA VAL A 496 -13.03 10.08 -11.39
C VAL A 496 -12.26 9.96 -10.08
N VAL A 497 -12.13 11.06 -9.32
CA VAL A 497 -11.35 11.14 -8.08
C VAL A 497 -11.89 10.23 -6.95
N ARG A 498 -13.13 9.79 -7.07
CA ARG A 498 -13.83 8.97 -6.08
C ARG A 498 -13.60 7.47 -6.25
N PHE A 499 -13.13 7.04 -7.41
CA PHE A 499 -12.75 5.65 -7.64
C PHE A 499 -11.36 5.39 -7.07
N GLY A 500 -11.17 4.20 -6.51
CA GLY A 500 -9.89 3.78 -5.98
C GLY A 500 -9.78 3.88 -4.47
N ARG A 501 -8.65 4.43 -4.03
CA ARG A 501 -8.31 4.64 -2.62
C ARG A 501 -9.11 5.79 -2.03
N PRO A 502 -9.46 5.73 -0.72
CA PRO A 502 -10.14 6.83 -0.03
C PRO A 502 -9.29 8.11 0.09
N LEU A 503 -7.97 8.00 -0.08
CA LEU A 503 -7.05 9.13 -0.03
C LEU A 503 -7.46 10.26 -0.99
N TRP A 504 -7.84 9.93 -2.23
CA TRP A 504 -8.06 10.93 -3.27
C TRP A 504 -9.23 11.87 -2.96
N GLN A 505 -10.39 11.30 -2.64
CA GLN A 505 -11.55 12.08 -2.22
C GLN A 505 -11.29 12.84 -0.90
N SER A 506 -10.52 12.26 0.03
CA SER A 506 -10.16 12.97 1.27
C SER A 506 -9.28 14.20 1.02
N LEU A 507 -8.43 14.19 -0.02
CA LEU A 507 -7.67 15.38 -0.44
C LEU A 507 -8.59 16.44 -1.05
N VAL A 508 -9.62 16.06 -1.82
CA VAL A 508 -10.64 17.01 -2.29
C VAL A 508 -11.32 17.70 -1.11
N GLU A 509 -11.72 16.93 -0.09
CA GLU A 509 -12.36 17.46 1.12
C GLU A 509 -11.44 18.36 1.96
N SER A 510 -10.11 18.19 1.82
CA SER A 510 -9.13 19.10 2.43
C SER A 510 -8.98 20.45 1.72
N GLY A 511 -9.67 20.66 0.59
CA GLY A 511 -9.63 21.89 -0.19
C GLY A 511 -8.51 21.93 -1.25
N LEU A 512 -7.88 20.81 -1.57
CA LEU A 512 -6.87 20.75 -2.63
C LEU A 512 -7.48 20.86 -4.02
N THR A 513 -6.81 21.59 -4.90
CA THR A 513 -7.21 21.74 -6.30
C THR A 513 -6.97 20.44 -7.08
N ALA A 514 -7.74 20.22 -8.14
CA ALA A 514 -7.61 19.05 -9.01
C ALA A 514 -6.16 18.84 -9.51
N GLY A 515 -5.50 19.92 -9.93
CA GLY A 515 -4.10 19.89 -10.37
C GLY A 515 -3.14 19.38 -9.30
N LYS A 516 -3.24 19.89 -8.07
CA LYS A 516 -2.41 19.45 -6.93
C LYS A 516 -2.68 18.00 -6.55
N ILE A 517 -3.92 17.53 -6.68
CA ILE A 517 -4.28 16.12 -6.42
C ILE A 517 -3.64 15.20 -7.45
N VAL A 518 -3.71 15.56 -8.74
CA VAL A 518 -3.04 14.80 -9.82
C VAL A 518 -1.52 14.78 -9.60
N ASP A 519 -0.92 15.91 -9.20
CA ASP A 519 0.50 15.97 -8.85
C ASP A 519 0.83 15.09 -7.65
N THR A 520 -0.01 15.12 -6.61
CA THR A 520 0.16 14.27 -5.40
C THR A 520 0.05 12.78 -5.75
N ALA A 521 -0.90 12.40 -6.60
CA ALA A 521 -1.02 11.04 -7.13
C ALA A 521 0.26 10.61 -7.83
N MET A 522 0.86 11.51 -8.62
CA MET A 522 2.07 11.23 -9.36
C MET A 522 3.31 11.10 -8.46
N ILE A 523 3.46 12.00 -7.49
CA ILE A 523 4.52 11.96 -6.47
C ILE A 523 4.44 10.67 -5.67
N LYS A 524 3.23 10.27 -5.26
CA LYS A 524 3.02 9.03 -4.50
C LYS A 524 3.25 7.77 -5.33
N LEU A 525 2.92 7.78 -6.61
CA LEU A 525 3.16 6.64 -7.50
C LEU A 525 4.65 6.48 -7.85
N CYS A 526 5.40 7.57 -7.99
CA CYS A 526 6.84 7.54 -8.29
C CYS A 526 7.75 7.58 -7.04
N ASN A 527 7.19 7.77 -5.85
CA ASN A 527 7.92 8.03 -4.60
C ASN A 527 8.95 9.18 -4.70
N ARG A 528 8.65 10.19 -5.52
CA ARG A 528 9.59 11.29 -5.81
C ARG A 528 8.83 12.52 -6.30
N GLU A 529 9.28 13.72 -5.92
CA GLU A 529 8.65 14.97 -6.38
C GLU A 529 8.73 15.14 -7.91
N ARG A 530 9.82 14.67 -8.51
CA ARG A 530 10.05 14.68 -9.97
C ARG A 530 10.23 13.24 -10.44
N PRO A 531 9.27 12.69 -11.22
CA PRO A 531 9.41 11.37 -11.82
C PRO A 531 10.67 11.24 -12.67
N ASP A 532 11.27 10.06 -12.65
CA ASP A 532 12.46 9.69 -13.41
C ASP A 532 12.10 8.54 -14.36
N THR A 533 12.03 8.86 -15.66
CA THR A 533 11.65 7.92 -16.72
C THR A 533 12.72 6.89 -17.04
N THR A 534 13.89 6.96 -16.38
CA THR A 534 14.99 6.01 -16.51
C THR A 534 15.11 5.07 -15.30
N ASN A 535 14.43 5.39 -14.19
CA ASN A 535 14.43 4.57 -13.00
C ASN A 535 13.55 3.32 -13.18
N PHE A 536 14.13 2.14 -12.98
CA PHE A 536 13.46 0.85 -13.20
C PHE A 536 12.15 0.70 -12.42
N ASP A 537 12.15 0.97 -11.11
CA ASP A 537 10.99 0.77 -10.24
C ASP A 537 9.86 1.75 -10.57
N GLN A 538 10.21 3.01 -10.86
CA GLN A 538 9.23 4.02 -11.29
C GLN A 538 8.61 3.66 -12.63
N VAL A 539 9.42 3.34 -13.64
CA VAL A 539 8.93 2.93 -14.98
C VAL A 539 8.00 1.72 -14.86
N PHE A 540 8.40 0.75 -14.06
CA PHE A 540 7.57 -0.43 -13.83
C PHE A 540 6.23 -0.07 -13.19
N ALA A 541 6.23 0.80 -12.17
CA ALA A 541 5.00 1.27 -11.53
C ALA A 541 4.05 1.98 -12.51
N LEU A 542 4.60 2.89 -13.32
CA LEU A 542 3.86 3.67 -14.32
C LEU A 542 3.20 2.77 -15.37
N LEU A 543 3.96 1.84 -15.93
CA LEU A 543 3.46 0.92 -16.95
C LEU A 543 2.49 -0.12 -16.35
N SER A 544 2.79 -0.65 -15.17
CA SER A 544 1.93 -1.63 -14.48
C SER A 544 0.57 -1.06 -14.09
N GLN A 545 0.51 0.23 -13.72
CA GLN A 545 -0.75 0.89 -13.38
C GLN A 545 -1.69 1.00 -14.60
N ARG A 546 -1.16 1.20 -15.80
CA ARG A 546 -1.96 1.43 -17.01
C ARG A 546 -2.22 0.19 -17.85
N PHE A 547 -1.18 -0.63 -18.01
CA PHE A 547 -1.16 -1.75 -18.96
C PHE A 547 -1.27 -3.12 -18.30
N ILE A 548 -1.28 -3.19 -16.96
CA ILE A 548 -1.23 -4.42 -16.17
C ILE A 548 -0.01 -5.27 -16.56
N LEU A 549 1.08 -5.12 -15.82
CA LEU A 549 2.24 -5.98 -16.02
C LEU A 549 2.10 -7.25 -15.18
N ASP A 550 2.05 -8.40 -15.86
CA ASP A 550 1.99 -9.72 -15.24
C ASP A 550 3.39 -10.11 -14.75
N ILE A 551 3.57 -10.09 -13.43
CA ILE A 551 4.86 -10.37 -12.81
C ILE A 551 5.04 -11.86 -12.60
N CYS A 552 6.16 -12.40 -13.09
CA CYS A 552 6.51 -13.80 -12.93
C CYS A 552 6.59 -14.20 -11.45
N PHE A 553 5.77 -15.16 -11.04
CA PHE A 553 5.77 -15.69 -9.69
C PHE A 553 7.05 -16.51 -9.39
N LYS A 554 7.41 -16.69 -8.11
CA LYS A 554 8.58 -17.46 -7.65
C LYS A 554 9.97 -17.01 -8.14
N ARG A 555 10.09 -15.86 -8.80
CA ARG A 555 11.40 -15.29 -9.17
C ARG A 555 11.81 -14.26 -8.14
N TYR A 556 13.01 -14.43 -7.58
CA TYR A 556 13.49 -13.56 -6.50
C TYR A 556 13.48 -12.08 -6.90
N ARG A 557 14.06 -11.72 -8.06
CA ARG A 557 14.05 -10.34 -8.59
C ARG A 557 12.63 -9.80 -8.80
N ALA A 558 11.72 -10.63 -9.29
CA ALA A 558 10.32 -10.27 -9.52
C ALA A 558 9.57 -10.02 -8.19
N ASN A 559 9.90 -10.78 -7.14
CA ASN A 559 9.36 -10.57 -5.80
C ASN A 559 9.92 -9.29 -5.16
N THR A 560 11.20 -8.96 -5.35
CA THR A 560 11.75 -7.66 -4.92
C THR A 560 10.98 -6.51 -5.56
N LEU A 561 10.68 -6.61 -6.85
CA LEU A 561 9.86 -5.61 -7.56
C LEU A 561 8.42 -5.54 -7.04
N VAL A 562 7.82 -6.67 -6.62
CA VAL A 562 6.53 -6.69 -5.92
C VAL A 562 6.60 -5.93 -4.60
N GLN A 563 7.62 -6.23 -3.78
CA GLN A 563 7.81 -5.61 -2.48
C GLN A 563 8.03 -4.10 -2.60
N GLU A 564 8.88 -3.67 -3.52
CA GLU A 564 9.14 -2.25 -3.82
C GLU A 564 7.87 -1.56 -4.34
N GLY A 565 7.13 -2.23 -5.24
CA GLY A 565 5.86 -1.74 -5.76
C GLY A 565 4.84 -1.43 -4.66
N ILE A 566 4.70 -2.32 -3.68
CA ILE A 566 3.76 -2.15 -2.55
C ILE A 566 4.26 -1.05 -1.59
N GLY A 567 5.56 -1.07 -1.26
CA GLY A 567 6.17 -0.16 -0.30
C GLY A 567 6.20 1.29 -0.76
N SER A 568 6.56 1.50 -2.02
CA SER A 568 6.96 2.81 -2.55
C SER A 568 6.09 3.31 -3.70
N HIS A 569 5.37 2.43 -4.41
CA HIS A 569 4.73 2.80 -5.68
C HIS A 569 3.22 2.56 -5.71
N LEU A 570 2.52 2.61 -4.57
CA LEU A 570 1.06 2.44 -4.51
C LEU A 570 0.54 1.10 -5.07
N ARG A 571 1.37 0.07 -5.26
CA ARG A 571 0.83 -1.22 -5.73
C ARG A 571 0.02 -1.89 -4.63
N TYR A 572 -1.15 -2.42 -4.95
CA TYR A 572 -2.03 -3.05 -3.97
C TYR A 572 -1.58 -4.50 -3.70
N CYS A 573 -1.37 -4.84 -2.43
CA CYS A 573 -1.11 -6.20 -1.99
C CYS A 573 -2.44 -6.95 -1.89
N PHE A 574 -2.66 -7.97 -2.72
CA PHE A 574 -3.87 -8.78 -2.62
C PHE A 574 -3.73 -9.78 -1.47
N ASP A 575 -2.60 -10.46 -1.40
CA ASP A 575 -2.34 -11.56 -0.46
C ASP A 575 -0.84 -11.77 -0.24
N THR A 576 -0.54 -12.52 0.83
CA THR A 576 0.82 -12.93 1.19
C THR A 576 0.75 -14.41 1.55
N SER A 577 1.69 -15.20 1.04
CA SER A 577 1.76 -16.64 1.30
C SER A 577 1.92 -16.92 2.81
N ALA A 578 1.50 -18.10 3.27
CA ALA A 578 1.56 -18.46 4.69
C ALA A 578 2.99 -18.40 5.27
N ASP A 579 3.99 -18.74 4.45
CA ASP A 579 5.42 -18.63 4.77
C ASP A 579 5.99 -17.21 4.60
N ARG A 580 5.15 -16.26 4.16
CA ARG A 580 5.43 -14.84 3.91
C ARG A 580 6.48 -14.58 2.82
N THR A 581 6.83 -15.58 2.02
CA THR A 581 7.91 -15.46 1.03
C THR A 581 7.42 -14.77 -0.24
N TRP A 582 6.16 -14.99 -0.60
CA TRP A 582 5.58 -14.53 -1.85
C TRP A 582 4.34 -13.68 -1.59
N GLN A 583 4.12 -12.71 -2.46
CA GLN A 583 2.95 -11.84 -2.44
C GLN A 583 2.38 -11.73 -3.84
N ARG A 584 1.06 -11.77 -3.97
CA ARG A 584 0.42 -11.38 -5.23
C ARG A 584 -0.16 -9.98 -5.05
N SER A 585 0.02 -9.18 -6.08
CA SER A 585 -0.22 -7.74 -6.04
C SER A 585 -0.50 -7.19 -7.44
N GLY A 586 -1.09 -6.01 -7.50
CA GLY A 586 -1.45 -5.35 -8.76
C GLY A 586 -1.95 -3.94 -8.51
N TYR A 587 -2.29 -3.23 -9.59
CA TYR A 587 -2.97 -1.95 -9.49
C TYR A 587 -4.47 -2.17 -9.72
N PRO A 588 -5.32 -1.87 -8.73
CA PRO A 588 -6.75 -1.85 -8.95
C PRO A 588 -7.14 -0.71 -9.91
N SER A 589 -8.42 -0.68 -10.31
CA SER A 589 -8.94 0.36 -11.20
C SER A 589 -8.96 1.73 -10.51
N GLU A 590 -7.91 2.54 -10.76
CA GLU A 590 -7.74 3.91 -10.27
C GLU A 590 -7.56 4.86 -11.47
N PRO A 591 -8.65 5.33 -12.10
CA PRO A 591 -8.56 6.20 -13.28
C PRO A 591 -7.79 7.51 -13.01
N LEU A 592 -7.86 8.06 -11.80
CA LEU A 592 -7.04 9.21 -11.39
C LEU A 592 -5.54 8.94 -11.52
N LEU A 593 -5.05 7.78 -11.05
CA LEU A 593 -3.65 7.40 -11.18
C LEU A 593 -3.27 7.27 -12.66
N SER A 594 -4.16 6.70 -13.48
CA SER A 594 -3.92 6.60 -14.93
C SER A 594 -3.77 7.97 -15.58
N CYS A 595 -4.61 8.95 -15.22
CA CYS A 595 -4.50 10.33 -15.69
C CYS A 595 -3.23 11.04 -15.19
N ALA A 596 -2.74 10.68 -14.01
CA ALA A 596 -1.47 11.21 -13.53
C ALA A 596 -0.31 10.68 -14.39
N VAL A 597 -0.30 9.38 -14.70
CA VAL A 597 0.73 8.75 -15.54
C VAL A 597 0.75 9.34 -16.95
N THR A 598 -0.42 9.55 -17.57
CA THR A 598 -0.52 10.15 -18.91
C THR A 598 0.00 11.59 -18.95
N LYS A 599 -0.22 12.39 -17.90
CA LYS A 599 0.36 13.74 -17.77
C LYS A 599 1.88 13.69 -17.85
N MET A 600 2.50 12.64 -17.30
CA MET A 600 3.95 12.46 -17.37
C MET A 600 4.42 11.97 -18.74
N ILE A 601 3.77 10.93 -19.30
CA ILE A 601 4.18 10.37 -20.59
C ILE A 601 4.03 11.40 -21.72
N TYR A 602 2.86 12.04 -21.80
CA TYR A 602 2.49 12.86 -22.95
C TYR A 602 2.69 14.37 -22.75
N GLY A 603 2.87 14.83 -21.51
CA GLY A 603 3.02 16.26 -21.20
C GLY A 603 1.76 17.08 -21.52
N LYS A 604 1.95 18.40 -21.66
CA LYS A 604 0.92 19.36 -22.11
C LYS A 604 1.01 19.68 -23.61
N ASP A 605 2.07 19.23 -24.25
CA ASP A 605 2.36 19.56 -25.63
C ASP A 605 1.57 18.67 -26.60
N LYS A 606 1.39 19.17 -27.82
CA LYS A 606 0.72 18.40 -28.88
C LYS A 606 1.56 17.16 -29.24
N PRO A 607 0.94 16.03 -29.65
CA PRO A 607 1.66 14.83 -30.05
C PRO A 607 2.76 15.05 -31.12
N GLU A 608 2.55 16.05 -31.98
CA GLU A 608 3.48 16.48 -33.04
C GLU A 608 4.84 16.96 -32.51
N THR A 609 4.95 17.37 -31.24
CA THR A 609 6.23 17.80 -30.65
C THR A 609 7.19 16.65 -30.39
N GLY A 610 6.73 15.39 -30.44
CA GLY A 610 7.55 14.20 -30.24
C GLY A 610 7.92 13.91 -28.78
N GLN A 611 7.56 14.76 -27.82
CA GLN A 611 7.93 14.62 -26.40
C GLN A 611 7.49 13.27 -25.80
N TRP A 612 6.32 12.77 -26.21
CA TRP A 612 5.82 11.48 -25.74
C TRP A 612 6.67 10.29 -26.20
N ILE A 613 7.35 10.40 -27.35
CA ILE A 613 8.27 9.38 -27.85
C ILE A 613 9.53 9.37 -26.99
N GLU A 614 10.07 10.54 -26.67
CA GLU A 614 11.24 10.70 -25.80
C GLU A 614 10.99 10.13 -24.40
N ASN A 615 9.76 10.24 -23.90
CA ASN A 615 9.39 9.69 -22.59
C ASN A 615 9.07 8.19 -22.65
N LEU A 616 8.25 7.75 -23.61
CA LEU A 616 7.74 6.37 -23.65
C LEU A 616 8.76 5.37 -24.21
N SER A 617 9.61 5.78 -25.16
CA SER A 617 10.59 4.89 -25.79
C SER A 617 11.58 4.29 -24.76
N PRO A 618 12.21 5.08 -23.86
CA PRO A 618 13.05 4.53 -22.79
C PRO A 618 12.29 3.61 -21.83
N MET A 619 11.03 3.93 -21.52
CA MET A 619 10.19 3.08 -20.66
C MET A 619 9.94 1.71 -21.28
N LEU A 620 9.63 1.67 -22.58
CA LEU A 620 9.44 0.41 -23.30
C LEU A 620 10.74 -0.38 -23.45
N ALA A 621 11.89 0.28 -23.58
CA ALA A 621 13.18 -0.39 -23.54
C ALA A 621 13.44 -1.07 -22.18
N ILE A 622 13.13 -0.40 -21.07
CA ILE A 622 13.21 -0.96 -19.72
C ILE A 622 12.24 -2.15 -19.55
N LEU A 623 11.00 -2.03 -20.05
CA LEU A 623 10.04 -3.13 -20.03
C LEU A 623 10.54 -4.33 -20.84
N LEU A 624 11.13 -4.10 -22.01
CA LEU A 624 11.72 -5.16 -22.84
C LEU A 624 12.83 -5.87 -22.06
N ASN A 625 13.72 -5.14 -21.39
CA ASN A 625 14.74 -5.74 -20.53
C ASN A 625 14.12 -6.55 -19.39
N ALA A 626 13.01 -6.10 -18.79
CA ALA A 626 12.31 -6.85 -17.75
C ALA A 626 11.68 -8.16 -18.28
N ILE A 627 11.23 -8.18 -19.54
CA ILE A 627 10.76 -9.39 -20.23
C ILE A 627 11.95 -10.33 -20.51
N VAL A 628 13.08 -9.79 -20.99
CA VAL A 628 14.32 -10.55 -21.26
C VAL A 628 14.87 -11.18 -19.98
N ASP A 629 14.87 -10.43 -18.88
CA ASP A 629 15.22 -10.89 -17.53
C ASP A 629 14.14 -11.82 -16.92
N GLN A 630 13.06 -12.09 -17.67
CA GLN A 630 11.96 -12.96 -17.30
C GLN A 630 11.31 -12.53 -15.96
N MET A 631 11.26 -11.23 -15.68
CA MET A 631 10.54 -10.65 -14.55
C MET A 631 9.07 -10.36 -14.89
N VAL A 632 8.77 -10.14 -16.17
CA VAL A 632 7.44 -9.81 -16.70
C VAL A 632 7.08 -10.76 -17.81
N GLU A 633 5.84 -11.23 -17.81
CA GLU A 633 5.31 -12.07 -18.88
C GLU A 633 4.64 -11.21 -19.97
N PRO A 634 5.08 -11.31 -21.24
CA PRO A 634 4.42 -10.60 -22.35
C PRO A 634 3.10 -11.25 -22.80
N GLY A 635 2.79 -12.46 -22.30
CA GLY A 635 1.66 -13.28 -22.72
C GLY A 635 1.98 -14.12 -23.96
N GLN A 636 1.50 -15.38 -24.03
CA GLN A 636 1.79 -16.27 -25.16
C GLN A 636 1.25 -15.76 -26.50
N LYS A 637 0.11 -15.08 -26.43
CA LYS A 637 -0.61 -14.54 -27.58
C LYS A 637 -0.23 -13.09 -27.88
N GLY A 638 0.73 -12.50 -27.16
CA GLY A 638 1.09 -11.09 -27.30
C GLY A 638 0.13 -10.13 -26.56
N GLU A 639 -0.52 -10.61 -25.50
CA GLU A 639 -1.56 -9.89 -24.77
C GLU A 639 -1.08 -8.56 -24.20
N LEU A 640 0.17 -8.48 -23.72
CA LEU A 640 0.75 -7.23 -23.27
C LEU A 640 0.95 -6.22 -24.41
N ILE A 641 1.39 -6.69 -25.57
CA ILE A 641 1.69 -5.85 -26.73
C ILE A 641 0.41 -5.23 -27.28
N SER A 642 -0.69 -5.98 -27.38
CA SER A 642 -1.97 -5.39 -27.78
C SER A 642 -2.49 -4.37 -26.77
N ARG A 643 -2.36 -4.62 -25.45
CA ARG A 643 -2.72 -3.62 -24.42
C ARG A 643 -1.97 -2.29 -24.63
N LEU A 644 -0.68 -2.37 -24.95
CA LEU A 644 0.15 -1.20 -25.27
C LEU A 644 -0.38 -0.47 -26.51
N ILE A 645 -0.56 -1.17 -27.64
CA ILE A 645 -1.00 -0.58 -28.91
C ILE A 645 -2.32 0.17 -28.76
N TYR A 646 -3.36 -0.49 -28.24
CA TYR A 646 -4.71 0.08 -28.21
C TYR A 646 -4.80 1.27 -27.26
N LEU A 647 -4.18 1.21 -26.07
CA LEU A 647 -4.25 2.30 -25.12
C LEU A 647 -3.37 3.49 -25.52
N ILE A 648 -2.15 3.26 -26.03
CA ILE A 648 -1.30 4.35 -26.57
C ILE A 648 -2.03 5.07 -27.70
N ALA A 649 -2.65 4.33 -28.63
CA ALA A 649 -3.40 4.93 -29.72
C ALA A 649 -4.58 5.78 -29.19
N LYS A 650 -5.27 5.30 -28.16
CA LYS A 650 -6.40 6.02 -27.58
C LYS A 650 -5.94 7.33 -26.94
N ASP A 651 -4.82 7.30 -26.20
CA ASP A 651 -4.27 8.49 -25.55
C ASP A 651 -3.88 9.57 -26.55
N LEU A 652 -3.29 9.17 -27.68
CA LEU A 652 -2.90 10.08 -28.75
C LEU A 652 -4.12 10.64 -29.50
N ALA A 653 -5.10 9.79 -29.82
CA ALA A 653 -6.31 10.21 -30.52
C ALA A 653 -7.09 11.30 -29.76
N VAL A 654 -7.27 11.13 -28.45
CA VAL A 654 -7.96 12.14 -27.61
C VAL A 654 -7.21 13.48 -27.56
N ARG A 655 -5.89 13.48 -27.78
CA ARG A 655 -5.06 14.70 -27.82
C ARG A 655 -5.06 15.39 -29.18
N GLU A 656 -5.34 14.70 -30.29
CA GLU A 656 -5.54 15.37 -31.59
C GLU A 656 -6.73 16.34 -31.54
N GLU A 657 -7.77 16.00 -30.77
CA GLU A 657 -9.02 16.76 -30.71
C GLU A 657 -9.00 17.92 -29.70
N HIS A 658 -7.98 18.02 -28.84
CA HIS A 658 -8.00 18.95 -27.71
C HIS A 658 -7.08 20.16 -27.86
N ILE A 659 -7.64 21.36 -27.67
CA ILE A 659 -6.93 22.63 -27.52
C ILE A 659 -6.94 22.98 -26.03
N GLY A 660 -5.76 23.20 -25.44
CA GLY A 660 -5.52 23.19 -23.99
C GLY A 660 -6.44 24.06 -23.13
N GLY A 661 -6.65 23.62 -21.89
CA GLY A 661 -7.37 24.34 -20.84
C GLY A 661 -6.80 24.05 -19.45
N SER A 662 -7.13 24.90 -18.47
CA SER A 662 -6.76 24.70 -17.06
C SER A 662 -7.64 23.62 -16.41
N LEU A 663 -7.04 22.78 -15.55
CA LEU A 663 -7.75 21.74 -14.77
C LEU A 663 -8.37 22.35 -13.51
N ASP A 664 -9.70 22.29 -13.40
CA ASP A 664 -10.48 22.64 -12.21
C ASP A 664 -11.32 21.44 -11.73
N LEU A 665 -11.95 21.51 -10.55
CA LEU A 665 -12.77 20.44 -9.99
C LEU A 665 -13.99 20.08 -10.87
N ASP A 666 -14.55 21.07 -11.57
CA ASP A 666 -15.65 20.90 -12.52
C ASP A 666 -15.16 20.49 -13.93
N SER A 667 -13.85 20.40 -14.14
CA SER A 667 -13.27 20.05 -15.44
C SER A 667 -13.30 18.55 -15.71
N GLU A 668 -13.27 18.20 -16.98
CA GLU A 668 -13.07 16.82 -17.42
C GLU A 668 -11.58 16.48 -17.50
N LEU A 669 -11.23 15.30 -17.01
CA LEU A 669 -9.92 14.71 -17.24
C LEU A 669 -9.85 14.21 -18.69
N LEU A 670 -8.90 14.75 -19.45
CA LEU A 670 -8.71 14.49 -20.87
C LEU A 670 -8.66 12.97 -21.16
N ASP A 671 -7.86 12.22 -20.41
CA ASP A 671 -7.69 10.78 -20.63
C ASP A 671 -8.90 9.92 -20.22
N CYS A 672 -9.93 10.52 -19.63
CA CYS A 672 -11.20 9.86 -19.31
C CYS A 672 -12.34 10.29 -20.24
N ARG A 673 -12.07 11.13 -21.26
CA ARG A 673 -13.08 11.56 -22.22
C ARG A 673 -13.51 10.42 -23.15
N PRO A 674 -14.83 10.26 -23.38
CA PRO A 674 -15.33 9.39 -24.43
C PRO A 674 -14.83 9.82 -25.81
N LEU A 675 -14.34 8.87 -26.60
CA LEU A 675 -13.89 9.08 -27.98
C LEU A 675 -14.83 8.32 -28.92
N ALA A 676 -15.24 8.91 -30.04
CA ALA A 676 -16.12 8.22 -30.98
C ALA A 676 -15.41 6.99 -31.55
N VAL A 677 -16.14 5.88 -31.70
CA VAL A 677 -15.54 4.62 -32.14
C VAL A 677 -14.97 4.74 -33.55
N ALA A 678 -15.68 5.43 -34.45
CA ALA A 678 -15.23 5.68 -35.82
C ALA A 678 -13.93 6.49 -35.85
N ASP A 679 -13.83 7.55 -35.04
CA ASP A 679 -12.64 8.41 -34.97
C ASP A 679 -11.44 7.66 -34.38
N TYR A 680 -11.67 6.84 -33.34
CA TYR A 680 -10.64 5.98 -32.78
C TYR A 680 -10.10 4.95 -33.80
N LEU A 681 -10.99 4.24 -34.50
CA LEU A 681 -10.58 3.27 -35.52
C LEU A 681 -9.90 3.95 -36.71
N ALA A 682 -10.33 5.16 -37.08
CA ALA A 682 -9.71 5.97 -38.12
C ALA A 682 -8.31 6.45 -37.72
N PHE A 683 -8.11 6.80 -36.45
CA PHE A 683 -6.79 7.12 -35.91
C PHE A 683 -5.87 5.88 -35.90
N LEU A 684 -6.39 4.75 -35.44
CA LEU A 684 -5.63 3.51 -35.29
C LEU A 684 -5.20 2.92 -36.65
N PHE A 685 -6.14 2.81 -37.59
CA PHE A 685 -5.96 2.10 -38.86
C PHE A 685 -5.85 3.01 -40.10
N GLY A 686 -6.03 4.32 -39.91
CA GLY A 686 -5.98 5.33 -40.97
C GLY A 686 -7.35 5.78 -41.46
N ARG A 687 -7.50 7.09 -41.62
CA ARG A 687 -8.76 7.74 -42.05
C ARG A 687 -9.29 7.23 -43.40
N LYS A 688 -8.40 6.86 -44.33
CA LYS A 688 -8.78 6.31 -45.65
C LYS A 688 -9.34 4.89 -45.60
N THR A 689 -9.11 4.18 -44.48
CA THR A 689 -9.51 2.79 -44.30
C THR A 689 -10.96 2.67 -43.83
N ILE A 690 -11.44 3.64 -43.04
CA ILE A 690 -12.80 3.65 -42.51
C ILE A 690 -13.75 4.22 -43.55
N THR A 691 -14.69 3.39 -44.01
CA THR A 691 -15.67 3.77 -45.05
C THR A 691 -16.87 4.51 -44.46
N LEU A 692 -17.65 5.18 -45.31
CA LEU A 692 -18.86 5.90 -44.90
C LEU A 692 -19.90 4.98 -44.22
N ASP A 693 -20.04 3.75 -44.71
CA ASP A 693 -20.97 2.77 -44.12
C ASP A 693 -20.56 2.37 -42.70
N MET A 694 -19.25 2.21 -42.45
CA MET A 694 -18.70 1.93 -41.12
C MET A 694 -18.92 3.09 -40.16
N THR A 695 -18.68 4.32 -40.62
CA THR A 695 -18.94 5.54 -39.84
C THR A 695 -20.42 5.67 -39.51
N THR A 696 -21.31 5.34 -40.46
CA THR A 696 -22.76 5.38 -40.26
C THR A 696 -23.22 4.33 -39.25
N LEU A 697 -22.69 3.10 -39.33
CA LEU A 697 -22.99 2.03 -38.37
C LEU A 697 -22.63 2.42 -36.93
N LEU A 698 -21.48 3.09 -36.77
CA LEU A 698 -20.89 3.45 -35.49
C LEU A 698 -21.28 4.86 -35.01
N ASP A 699 -22.20 5.55 -35.70
CA ASP A 699 -22.61 6.90 -35.31
C ASP A 699 -23.21 6.94 -33.89
N GLY A 700 -22.76 7.92 -33.12
CA GLY A 700 -23.15 8.12 -31.73
C GLY A 700 -22.60 7.09 -30.74
N TRP A 701 -21.79 6.11 -31.19
CA TRP A 701 -21.10 5.16 -30.33
C TRP A 701 -19.71 5.67 -29.95
N TYR A 702 -19.40 5.55 -28.66
CA TYR A 702 -18.14 6.01 -28.08
C TYR A 702 -17.47 4.87 -27.32
N ILE A 703 -16.15 4.89 -27.24
CA ILE A 703 -15.34 4.11 -26.29
C ILE A 703 -14.87 5.02 -25.16
N ASN A 704 -14.63 4.45 -23.98
CA ASN A 704 -13.98 5.17 -22.90
C ASN A 704 -13.16 4.25 -22.00
N PHE A 705 -11.84 4.37 -22.12
CA PHE A 705 -10.91 3.71 -21.21
C PHE A 705 -9.62 4.53 -21.02
N SER A 706 -9.08 4.52 -19.80
CA SER A 706 -7.83 5.17 -19.42
C SER A 706 -6.74 4.15 -19.07
N HIS A 707 -7.15 2.97 -18.62
CA HIS A 707 -6.32 1.86 -18.17
C HIS A 707 -7.00 0.50 -18.42
N TRP A 708 -6.23 -0.58 -18.32
CA TRP A 708 -6.70 -1.95 -18.38
C TRP A 708 -7.00 -2.52 -16.98
N VAL A 709 -7.98 -3.42 -16.89
CA VAL A 709 -8.28 -4.21 -15.68
C VAL A 709 -8.25 -5.72 -16.00
N PRO A 710 -7.55 -6.57 -15.21
CA PRO A 710 -7.49 -8.01 -15.46
C PRO A 710 -8.70 -8.73 -14.86
N MET A 711 -9.24 -9.69 -15.61
CA MET A 711 -10.29 -10.59 -15.15
C MET A 711 -9.70 -11.85 -14.53
N SER A 712 -10.22 -12.24 -13.36
CA SER A 712 -9.79 -13.46 -12.65
C SER A 712 -10.57 -14.71 -13.05
N LYS A 713 -11.67 -14.55 -13.78
CA LYS A 713 -12.55 -15.63 -14.25
C LYS A 713 -12.93 -15.35 -15.71
N SER A 714 -13.35 -16.40 -16.40
CA SER A 714 -13.91 -16.26 -17.75
C SER A 714 -15.12 -15.33 -17.72
N VAL A 715 -15.16 -14.41 -18.68
CA VAL A 715 -16.28 -13.52 -18.94
C VAL A 715 -17.30 -14.31 -19.74
N GLU A 716 -18.33 -14.79 -19.05
CA GLU A 716 -19.42 -15.57 -19.63
C GLU A 716 -20.76 -15.10 -19.07
N PHE A 717 -21.69 -14.85 -19.99
CA PHE A 717 -23.07 -14.48 -19.71
C PHE A 717 -24.02 -15.39 -20.52
N ALA A 718 -23.66 -16.66 -20.68
CA ALA A 718 -24.24 -17.57 -21.64
C ALA A 718 -25.76 -17.74 -21.51
N GLY A 719 -26.49 -17.38 -22.57
CA GLY A 719 -27.93 -17.60 -22.72
C GLY A 719 -28.69 -16.37 -23.25
N SER A 720 -29.89 -16.60 -23.77
CA SER A 720 -30.72 -15.56 -24.41
C SER A 720 -31.72 -14.91 -23.44
N SER A 721 -31.62 -15.19 -22.14
CA SER A 721 -32.59 -14.67 -21.17
C SER A 721 -32.40 -13.17 -20.98
N SER A 722 -33.50 -12.43 -20.84
CA SER A 722 -33.48 -10.98 -20.57
C SER A 722 -32.65 -10.63 -19.33
N LYS A 723 -32.61 -11.52 -18.34
CA LYS A 723 -31.81 -11.36 -17.12
C LYS A 723 -30.30 -11.39 -17.38
N GLN A 724 -29.82 -12.29 -18.23
CA GLN A 724 -28.40 -12.39 -18.55
C GLN A 724 -27.91 -11.20 -19.37
N LEU A 725 -28.72 -10.79 -20.36
CA LEU A 725 -28.46 -9.57 -21.12
C LEU A 725 -28.37 -8.35 -20.19
N SER A 726 -29.34 -8.18 -19.29
CA SER A 726 -29.31 -7.07 -18.32
C SER A 726 -28.10 -7.10 -17.39
N GLY A 727 -27.63 -8.29 -17.00
CA GLY A 727 -26.43 -8.45 -16.18
C GLY A 727 -25.15 -8.05 -16.92
N MET A 728 -25.03 -8.45 -18.20
CA MET A 728 -23.91 -8.02 -19.05
C MET A 728 -23.94 -6.51 -19.29
N GLU A 729 -25.11 -5.93 -19.57
CA GLU A 729 -25.24 -4.48 -19.79
C GLU A 729 -24.84 -3.67 -18.56
N GLU A 730 -25.24 -4.11 -17.36
CA GLU A 730 -24.84 -3.49 -16.09
C GLU A 730 -23.32 -3.57 -15.90
N TRP A 731 -22.72 -4.73 -16.20
CA TRP A 731 -21.29 -4.96 -16.09
C TRP A 731 -20.46 -4.14 -17.10
N LEU A 732 -20.90 -4.04 -18.36
CA LEU A 732 -20.26 -3.16 -19.35
C LEU A 732 -20.34 -1.69 -18.93
N MET A 733 -21.50 -1.27 -18.42
CA MET A 733 -21.70 0.10 -17.94
C MET A 733 -20.88 0.40 -16.68
N TYR A 734 -20.58 -0.61 -15.85
CA TYR A 734 -19.63 -0.50 -14.73
C TYR A 734 -18.24 -0.14 -15.21
N HIS A 735 -17.73 -0.88 -16.19
CA HIS A 735 -16.42 -0.60 -16.78
C HIS A 735 -16.39 0.72 -17.58
N TRP A 736 -17.48 1.08 -18.25
CA TRP A 736 -17.64 2.39 -18.89
C TRP A 736 -17.47 3.54 -17.89
N LYS A 737 -18.17 3.49 -16.76
CA LYS A 737 -18.14 4.57 -15.75
C LYS A 737 -16.79 4.70 -15.05
N ARG A 738 -16.02 3.61 -14.95
CA ARG A 738 -14.65 3.61 -14.42
C ARG A 738 -13.61 3.99 -15.45
N THR A 739 -13.99 4.13 -16.71
CA THR A 739 -13.07 4.34 -17.82
C THR A 739 -12.03 3.22 -17.90
N SER A 740 -12.49 1.96 -17.85
CA SER A 740 -11.61 0.78 -17.88
C SER A 740 -11.91 -0.12 -19.08
N ALA A 741 -10.85 -0.64 -19.72
CA ALA A 741 -10.92 -1.77 -20.66
C ALA A 741 -10.46 -3.06 -19.97
N LEU A 742 -10.72 -4.22 -20.58
CA LEU A 742 -10.59 -5.52 -19.93
C LEU A 742 -9.55 -6.41 -20.59
N GLN A 743 -8.67 -6.98 -19.77
CA GLN A 743 -7.87 -8.16 -20.12
C GLN A 743 -8.57 -9.40 -19.55
N CYS A 744 -8.93 -10.35 -20.40
CA CYS A 744 -9.58 -11.58 -19.97
C CYS A 744 -8.57 -12.53 -19.29
N CYS A 745 -9.07 -13.51 -18.54
CA CYS A 745 -8.20 -14.52 -17.96
C CYS A 745 -7.60 -15.42 -19.04
N HIS A 746 -6.44 -16.04 -18.76
CA HIS A 746 -5.70 -16.87 -19.72
C HIS A 746 -6.49 -18.05 -20.31
N ILE A 747 -7.52 -18.55 -19.61
CA ILE A 747 -8.41 -19.64 -20.09
C ILE A 747 -9.62 -19.14 -20.89
N GLN A 748 -9.76 -17.82 -21.10
CA GLN A 748 -10.90 -17.27 -21.83
C GLN A 748 -10.96 -17.85 -23.25
N PRO A 749 -12.09 -18.45 -23.65
CA PRO A 749 -12.28 -18.90 -25.02
C PRO A 749 -12.51 -17.71 -25.95
N THR A 750 -12.07 -17.86 -27.20
CA THR A 750 -12.44 -17.01 -28.36
C THR A 750 -11.82 -15.60 -28.39
N PHE A 751 -11.79 -14.86 -27.28
CA PHE A 751 -11.27 -13.50 -27.21
C PHE A 751 -10.38 -13.29 -25.99
N ASP A 752 -9.50 -12.30 -26.07
CA ASP A 752 -8.50 -12.02 -25.03
C ASP A 752 -8.79 -10.68 -24.34
N LYS A 753 -9.49 -9.74 -25.01
CA LYS A 753 -9.83 -8.42 -24.45
C LYS A 753 -11.21 -7.94 -24.84
N LEU A 754 -11.73 -7.02 -24.03
CA LEU A 754 -12.98 -6.33 -24.26
C LEU A 754 -12.85 -4.83 -23.95
N ILE A 755 -13.28 -3.96 -24.87
CA ILE A 755 -13.40 -2.51 -24.64
C ILE A 755 -14.89 -2.14 -24.66
N PRO A 756 -15.45 -1.60 -23.56
CA PRO A 756 -16.85 -1.17 -23.54
C PRO A 756 -17.14 -0.02 -24.52
N MET A 757 -18.28 -0.10 -25.19
CA MET A 757 -18.85 0.96 -26.01
C MET A 757 -20.15 1.46 -25.37
N CYS A 758 -20.42 2.76 -25.47
CA CYS A 758 -21.68 3.34 -25.04
C CYS A 758 -22.22 4.30 -26.10
N LYS A 759 -23.53 4.24 -26.34
CA LYS A 759 -24.23 5.19 -27.19
C LYS A 759 -24.58 6.44 -26.39
N LEU A 760 -24.00 7.59 -26.74
CA LEU A 760 -24.18 8.86 -26.02
C LEU A 760 -25.19 9.80 -26.70
N ARG A 761 -25.44 9.62 -28.00
CA ARG A 761 -26.46 10.34 -28.76
C ARG A 761 -27.74 9.49 -28.86
N THR A 762 -28.82 9.92 -28.22
CA THR A 762 -30.18 9.47 -28.55
C THR A 762 -30.98 10.64 -29.09
N PRO A 763 -31.75 10.48 -30.18
CA PRO A 763 -32.74 11.48 -30.58
C PRO A 763 -33.75 11.67 -29.45
N VAL A 764 -34.01 12.93 -29.09
CA VAL A 764 -35.16 13.31 -28.27
C VAL A 764 -36.41 12.93 -29.05
N LEU A 765 -37.26 12.05 -28.48
CA LEU A 765 -38.74 12.07 -28.57
C LEU A 765 -39.32 10.79 -27.94
N ARG A 766 -40.00 10.94 -26.80
CA ARG A 766 -41.41 10.51 -26.59
C ARG A 766 -41.88 10.98 -25.21
N SER A 767 -43.03 11.64 -25.22
CA SER A 767 -43.74 12.21 -24.09
C SER A 767 -44.04 11.19 -22.98
N GLY A 768 -43.94 11.63 -21.73
CA GLY A 768 -44.81 11.13 -20.65
C GLY A 768 -44.27 10.04 -19.71
N GLY A 769 -42.97 9.72 -19.70
CA GLY A 769 -42.38 8.81 -18.71
C GLY A 769 -41.09 9.37 -18.13
N GLN A 770 -40.87 9.25 -16.82
CA GLN A 770 -39.62 9.66 -16.19
C GLN A 770 -38.41 9.07 -16.94
N ASN A 771 -37.60 9.92 -17.54
CA ASN A 771 -36.41 9.55 -18.31
C ASN A 771 -35.37 8.87 -17.41
N LYS A 772 -35.37 7.53 -17.36
CA LYS A 772 -34.19 6.78 -16.95
C LYS A 772 -33.15 6.88 -18.07
N HIS A 773 -32.20 7.79 -17.95
CA HIS A 773 -31.03 7.87 -18.83
C HIS A 773 -30.07 6.69 -18.59
N THR A 774 -30.49 5.47 -18.93
CA THR A 774 -29.60 4.29 -19.00
C THR A 774 -28.98 4.29 -20.40
N GLY A 775 -27.69 4.65 -20.52
CA GLY A 775 -27.00 4.58 -21.81
C GLY A 775 -27.04 3.16 -22.37
N VAL A 776 -27.20 3.04 -23.69
CA VAL A 776 -27.17 1.75 -24.39
C VAL A 776 -25.70 1.34 -24.58
N VAL A 777 -25.36 0.09 -24.26
CA VAL A 777 -23.98 -0.40 -24.28
C VAL A 777 -23.73 -1.45 -25.36
N SER A 778 -22.47 -1.58 -25.74
CA SER A 778 -21.92 -2.61 -26.62
C SER A 778 -20.42 -2.77 -26.33
N PHE A 779 -19.64 -3.37 -27.23
CA PHE A 779 -18.22 -3.62 -27.01
C PHE A 779 -17.41 -3.81 -28.29
N ILE A 780 -16.10 -3.69 -28.12
CA ILE A 780 -15.08 -4.19 -29.05
C ILE A 780 -14.48 -5.46 -28.44
N LEU A 781 -14.53 -6.58 -29.15
CA LEU A 781 -13.80 -7.82 -28.81
C LEU A 781 -12.48 -7.86 -29.55
N ILE A 782 -11.42 -8.26 -28.87
CA ILE A 782 -10.09 -8.44 -29.48
C ILE A 782 -9.59 -9.84 -29.15
N SER A 783 -9.17 -10.58 -30.17
CA SER A 783 -8.36 -11.80 -30.00
C SER A 783 -6.95 -11.55 -30.47
N ASP A 784 -5.98 -11.89 -29.61
CA ASP A 784 -4.56 -11.73 -29.87
C ASP A 784 -3.97 -13.03 -30.42
N LYS A 785 -3.05 -12.90 -31.38
CA LYS A 785 -2.21 -13.98 -31.88
C LYS A 785 -0.78 -13.48 -32.01
N CYS A 786 0.16 -14.27 -31.52
CA CYS A 786 1.59 -13.99 -31.66
C CYS A 786 2.41 -15.22 -32.04
N LYS A 787 1.86 -16.42 -31.79
CA LYS A 787 2.47 -17.72 -32.10
C LYS A 787 1.41 -18.65 -32.70
N GLY A 788 1.82 -19.48 -33.66
CA GLY A 788 0.93 -20.41 -34.38
C GLY A 788 0.28 -19.79 -35.62
N ALA A 789 -0.23 -20.65 -36.51
CA ALA A 789 -0.93 -20.19 -37.72
C ALA A 789 -2.28 -19.57 -37.34
N SER A 790 -2.54 -18.36 -37.82
CA SER A 790 -3.84 -17.70 -37.75
C SER A 790 -4.60 -17.90 -39.07
N SER A 791 -5.93 -17.81 -39.01
CA SER A 791 -6.77 -17.76 -40.21
C SER A 791 -7.81 -16.66 -40.04
N VAL A 792 -8.10 -15.96 -41.13
CA VAL A 792 -9.17 -14.94 -41.17
C VAL A 792 -10.53 -15.54 -40.78
N SER A 793 -10.74 -16.85 -40.99
CA SER A 793 -11.95 -17.56 -40.57
C SER A 793 -12.18 -17.56 -39.05
N GLN A 794 -11.14 -17.30 -38.24
CA GLN A 794 -11.29 -17.14 -36.78
C GLN A 794 -12.11 -15.89 -36.42
N LEU A 795 -12.20 -14.89 -37.30
CA LEU A 795 -13.11 -13.76 -37.11
C LEU A 795 -14.58 -14.18 -37.12
N ASP A 796 -14.93 -15.29 -37.79
CA ASP A 796 -16.29 -15.84 -37.81
C ASP A 796 -16.64 -16.54 -36.47
N GLU A 797 -15.62 -16.81 -35.64
CA GLU A 797 -15.77 -17.32 -34.28
C GLU A 797 -15.87 -16.20 -33.25
N LEU A 798 -15.32 -15.02 -33.55
CA LEU A 798 -15.32 -13.84 -32.69
C LEU A 798 -16.66 -13.07 -32.75
N VAL A 799 -17.75 -13.78 -32.44
CA VAL A 799 -19.12 -13.24 -32.33
C VAL A 799 -19.70 -13.55 -30.95
N PRO A 800 -20.63 -12.73 -30.42
CA PRO A 800 -21.09 -12.81 -29.04
C PRO A 800 -21.52 -14.22 -28.62
N GLU A 801 -22.34 -14.90 -29.44
CA GLU A 801 -22.90 -16.21 -29.09
C GLU A 801 -21.83 -17.29 -28.93
N LYS A 802 -20.76 -17.24 -29.75
CA LYS A 802 -19.61 -18.16 -29.69
C LYS A 802 -18.57 -17.74 -28.66
N ALA A 803 -18.62 -16.49 -28.20
CA ALA A 803 -17.79 -15.94 -27.14
C ALA A 803 -18.40 -16.14 -25.74
N GLY A 804 -19.52 -16.85 -25.61
CA GLY A 804 -20.21 -17.03 -24.33
C GLY A 804 -20.97 -15.79 -23.87
N LEU A 805 -21.28 -14.87 -24.77
CA LEU A 805 -22.02 -13.63 -24.52
C LEU A 805 -23.44 -13.70 -25.13
N PRO A 806 -24.45 -13.05 -24.53
CA PRO A 806 -25.78 -12.92 -25.09
C PRO A 806 -25.76 -12.27 -26.48
N LYS A 807 -26.62 -12.77 -27.37
CA LYS A 807 -26.88 -12.09 -28.63
C LYS A 807 -27.40 -10.68 -28.37
N MET A 808 -26.84 -9.70 -29.08
CA MET A 808 -27.25 -8.31 -29.00
C MET A 808 -27.69 -7.78 -30.36
N SER A 809 -28.60 -6.80 -30.35
CA SER A 809 -29.04 -6.08 -31.54
C SER A 809 -28.12 -4.90 -31.91
N GLN A 810 -27.31 -4.46 -30.94
CA GLN A 810 -26.42 -3.32 -31.05
C GLN A 810 -25.17 -3.68 -31.89
N PRO A 811 -24.60 -2.72 -32.63
CA PRO A 811 -23.37 -2.95 -33.37
C PRO A 811 -22.22 -3.25 -32.40
N HIS A 812 -21.37 -4.20 -32.76
CA HIS A 812 -20.12 -4.50 -32.07
C HIS A 812 -18.97 -4.58 -33.08
N VAL A 813 -17.75 -4.50 -32.57
CA VAL A 813 -16.52 -4.57 -33.37
C VAL A 813 -15.71 -5.78 -32.91
N SER A 814 -15.19 -6.55 -33.85
CA SER A 814 -14.36 -7.74 -33.58
C SER A 814 -13.01 -7.57 -34.27
N ILE A 815 -11.93 -7.65 -33.50
CA ILE A 815 -10.56 -7.45 -33.99
C ILE A 815 -9.74 -8.73 -33.77
N LEU A 816 -9.17 -9.27 -34.83
CA LEU A 816 -8.11 -10.28 -34.77
C LEU A 816 -6.76 -9.57 -34.92
N ALA A 817 -6.05 -9.42 -33.80
CA ALA A 817 -4.74 -8.79 -33.71
C ALA A 817 -3.65 -9.86 -33.87
N ASP A 818 -3.13 -10.01 -35.09
CA ASP A 818 -2.18 -11.07 -35.42
C ASP A 818 -0.74 -10.57 -35.39
N LEU A 819 -0.30 -10.24 -34.19
CA LEU A 819 0.93 -9.53 -33.84
C LEU A 819 2.23 -10.27 -34.22
N GLY A 820 2.17 -11.59 -34.40
CA GLY A 820 3.33 -12.43 -34.72
C GLY A 820 3.67 -12.55 -36.21
N LEU A 821 2.86 -11.95 -37.09
CA LEU A 821 3.14 -11.97 -38.53
C LEU A 821 4.23 -10.98 -38.91
N GLU A 822 5.26 -11.47 -39.60
CA GLU A 822 6.33 -10.63 -40.13
C GLU A 822 5.87 -9.84 -41.38
N PRO A 823 6.34 -8.60 -41.60
CA PRO A 823 5.77 -7.65 -42.56
C PRO A 823 5.92 -7.93 -44.06
N LYS A 824 6.16 -9.18 -44.51
CA LYS A 824 6.44 -9.42 -45.95
C LYS A 824 5.30 -9.04 -46.90
N ASN A 825 4.02 -8.97 -46.45
CA ASN A 825 2.86 -8.41 -47.16
C ASN A 825 1.56 -8.27 -46.28
N PRO A 826 1.61 -7.81 -45.01
CA PRO A 826 0.40 -7.69 -44.21
C PRO A 826 -0.49 -6.55 -44.73
N LYS A 827 -1.70 -6.89 -45.19
CA LYS A 827 -2.75 -5.92 -45.48
C LYS A 827 -3.88 -6.07 -44.47
N LEU A 828 -4.21 -4.96 -43.83
CA LEU A 828 -5.39 -4.81 -42.98
C LEU A 828 -6.65 -5.18 -43.79
N LYS A 829 -7.54 -6.00 -43.22
CA LYS A 829 -8.81 -6.39 -43.86
C LYS A 829 -9.97 -6.01 -42.96
N LEU A 830 -10.99 -5.36 -43.53
CA LEU A 830 -12.21 -4.99 -42.84
C LEU A 830 -13.40 -5.62 -43.57
N ARG A 831 -14.35 -6.18 -42.82
CA ARG A 831 -15.59 -6.76 -43.34
C ARG A 831 -16.77 -6.31 -42.49
N LEU A 832 -17.79 -5.77 -43.13
CA LEU A 832 -19.09 -5.54 -42.50
C LEU A 832 -19.96 -6.77 -42.71
N ASP A 833 -20.55 -7.29 -41.64
CA ASP A 833 -21.48 -8.42 -41.69
C ASP A 833 -22.60 -8.24 -40.67
N GLN A 834 -23.86 -8.36 -41.10
CA GLN A 834 -25.06 -8.25 -40.25
C GLN A 834 -25.09 -7.04 -39.27
N GLY A 835 -24.50 -5.90 -39.64
CA GLY A 835 -24.42 -4.73 -38.76
C GLY A 835 -23.29 -4.80 -37.72
N HIS A 836 -22.26 -5.59 -37.99
CA HIS A 836 -21.07 -5.77 -37.16
C HIS A 836 -19.80 -5.57 -37.99
N LEU A 837 -18.75 -5.03 -37.37
CA LEU A 837 -17.49 -4.73 -38.05
C LEU A 837 -16.40 -5.72 -37.61
N HIS A 838 -15.89 -6.50 -38.56
CA HIS A 838 -14.76 -7.40 -38.34
C HIS A 838 -13.48 -6.80 -38.92
N ILE A 839 -12.39 -6.85 -38.16
CA ILE A 839 -11.09 -6.28 -38.52
C ILE A 839 -10.01 -7.35 -38.31
N HIS A 840 -9.25 -7.65 -39.36
CA HIS A 840 -8.02 -8.44 -39.28
C HIS A 840 -6.82 -7.51 -39.38
N ALA A 841 -6.01 -7.43 -38.31
CA ALA A 841 -4.83 -6.58 -38.19
C ALA A 841 -3.54 -7.43 -38.11
N PRO A 842 -2.93 -7.78 -39.27
CA PRO A 842 -1.76 -8.65 -39.32
C PRO A 842 -0.43 -7.91 -39.09
N GLY A 843 0.32 -8.29 -38.05
CA GLY A 843 1.65 -7.79 -37.73
C GLY A 843 1.67 -6.45 -36.98
N ILE A 844 2.87 -5.97 -36.66
CA ILE A 844 3.11 -4.70 -35.95
C ILE A 844 3.89 -3.75 -36.87
N SER A 845 3.19 -2.87 -37.57
CA SER A 845 3.81 -1.88 -38.46
C SER A 845 2.95 -0.63 -38.64
N SER A 846 3.55 0.45 -39.12
CA SER A 846 2.86 1.67 -39.54
C SER A 846 1.92 1.47 -40.75
N ASP A 847 2.03 0.35 -41.47
CA ASP A 847 1.08 -0.01 -42.53
C ASP A 847 -0.28 -0.43 -41.97
N ILE A 848 -0.26 -1.06 -40.78
CA ILE A 848 -1.45 -1.54 -40.07
C ILE A 848 -1.91 -0.52 -39.05
N TYR A 849 -1.02 -0.15 -38.12
CA TYR A 849 -1.28 0.80 -37.04
C TYR A 849 -0.67 2.16 -37.39
N LYS A 850 -1.44 3.05 -38.01
CA LYS A 850 -0.93 4.27 -38.67
C LYS A 850 -0.19 5.20 -37.74
N PHE A 851 -0.61 5.29 -36.48
CA PHE A 851 0.05 6.12 -35.47
C PHE A 851 1.51 5.72 -35.18
N LEU A 852 1.94 4.49 -35.52
CA LEU A 852 3.33 4.06 -35.36
C LEU A 852 4.28 4.70 -36.39
N GLY A 853 3.75 5.25 -37.50
CA GLY A 853 4.58 5.88 -38.55
C GLY A 853 5.43 7.06 -38.07
N GLN A 854 4.97 7.76 -37.02
CA GLN A 854 5.71 8.85 -36.38
C GLN A 854 6.63 8.39 -35.24
N ALA A 855 6.62 7.11 -34.87
CA ALA A 855 7.33 6.58 -33.70
C ALA A 855 8.06 5.26 -33.99
N PRO A 856 9.09 5.28 -34.87
CA PRO A 856 9.78 4.06 -35.30
C PRO A 856 10.45 3.30 -34.16
N THR A 857 10.99 4.00 -33.15
CA THR A 857 11.61 3.36 -31.97
C THR A 857 10.59 2.60 -31.13
N ILE A 858 9.38 3.13 -30.97
CA ILE A 858 8.29 2.45 -30.25
C ILE A 858 7.85 1.21 -31.02
N GLN A 859 7.70 1.31 -32.36
CA GLN A 859 7.40 0.16 -33.20
C GLN A 859 8.44 -0.96 -33.03
N GLN A 860 9.73 -0.60 -33.01
CA GLN A 860 10.83 -1.56 -32.80
C GLN A 860 10.73 -2.28 -31.44
N HIS A 861 10.46 -1.54 -30.35
CA HIS A 861 10.28 -2.17 -29.04
C HIS A 861 9.08 -3.12 -29.00
N LEU A 862 7.94 -2.73 -29.57
CA LEU A 862 6.74 -3.57 -29.62
C LEU A 862 6.98 -4.84 -30.44
N HIS A 863 7.64 -4.72 -31.59
CA HIS A 863 8.01 -5.86 -32.43
C HIS A 863 8.97 -6.80 -31.68
N ALA A 864 10.00 -6.26 -31.02
CA ALA A 864 10.96 -7.05 -30.24
C ALA A 864 10.28 -7.80 -29.07
N MET A 865 9.33 -7.19 -28.38
CA MET A 865 8.55 -7.85 -27.31
C MET A 865 7.69 -8.99 -27.85
N ALA A 866 7.03 -8.80 -29.00
CA ALA A 866 6.17 -9.80 -29.63
C ALA A 866 6.96 -11.04 -30.10
N HIS A 867 8.17 -10.84 -30.62
CA HIS A 867 9.00 -11.91 -31.17
C HIS A 867 9.98 -12.53 -30.15
N PHE A 868 9.88 -12.16 -28.87
CA PHE A 868 10.72 -12.73 -27.83
C PHE A 868 10.37 -14.22 -27.59
N PRO A 869 11.35 -15.14 -27.61
CA PRO A 869 11.10 -16.57 -27.47
C PRO A 869 10.51 -16.92 -26.08
N ASP A 870 9.51 -17.81 -26.04
CA ASP A 870 9.02 -18.37 -24.78
C ASP A 870 10.13 -19.24 -24.19
N THR A 871 10.86 -18.71 -23.21
CA THR A 871 11.92 -19.43 -22.50
C THR A 871 11.53 -19.77 -21.07
N LEU A 872 10.30 -19.45 -20.67
CA LEU A 872 9.77 -19.77 -19.34
C LEU A 872 9.40 -21.26 -19.26
N ASP A 873 10.07 -22.00 -18.35
CA ASP A 873 9.65 -23.33 -17.93
C ASP A 873 8.32 -23.22 -17.16
N ARG A 874 7.24 -23.72 -17.77
CA ARG A 874 5.86 -23.63 -17.28
C ARG A 874 5.45 -24.81 -16.43
N ASN A 875 6.38 -25.62 -15.95
CA ASN A 875 6.09 -26.67 -14.97
C ASN A 875 5.70 -26.03 -13.63
N ILE A 876 4.44 -25.61 -13.53
CA ILE A 876 3.76 -25.19 -12.31
C ILE A 876 3.84 -26.36 -11.34
N SER A 877 4.68 -26.25 -10.31
CA SER A 877 4.87 -27.34 -9.35
C SER A 877 3.55 -27.64 -8.63
N ALA A 878 3.35 -28.87 -8.13
CA ALA A 878 2.14 -29.21 -7.37
C ALA A 878 1.88 -28.26 -6.18
N ALA A 879 2.95 -27.73 -5.57
CA ALA A 879 2.89 -26.71 -4.52
C ALA A 879 2.30 -25.37 -5.00
N GLU A 880 2.48 -25.01 -6.28
CA GLU A 880 1.91 -23.81 -6.88
C GLU A 880 0.42 -23.92 -7.14
N LYS A 881 -0.07 -25.10 -7.54
CA LYS A 881 -1.52 -25.37 -7.65
C LYS A 881 -2.21 -25.34 -6.29
N VAL A 882 -1.56 -25.87 -5.25
CA VAL A 882 -2.04 -25.77 -3.85
C VAL A 882 -2.03 -24.32 -3.37
N MET A 883 -1.02 -23.52 -3.72
CA MET A 883 -0.97 -22.08 -3.39
C MET A 883 -2.02 -21.26 -4.13
N MET A 884 -2.27 -21.53 -5.42
CA MET A 884 -3.37 -20.89 -6.16
C MET A 884 -4.75 -21.22 -5.56
N GLY A 885 -4.94 -22.44 -5.03
CA GLY A 885 -6.15 -22.84 -4.32
C GLY A 885 -6.27 -22.32 -2.87
N GLN A 886 -5.16 -22.03 -2.20
CA GLN A 886 -5.13 -21.43 -0.85
C GLN A 886 -5.18 -19.89 -0.87
N ALA A 887 -4.91 -19.27 -2.03
CA ALA A 887 -4.91 -17.83 -2.27
C ALA A 887 -6.24 -17.29 -2.87
N GLU A 888 -7.31 -18.08 -2.86
CA GLU A 888 -8.63 -17.69 -3.39
C GLU A 888 -9.41 -16.72 -2.47
N PHE A 889 -8.79 -15.64 -2.01
CA PHE A 889 -9.53 -14.53 -1.43
C PHE A 889 -9.02 -13.20 -1.97
N GLY A 890 -9.94 -12.38 -2.48
CA GLY A 890 -9.62 -11.14 -3.21
C GLY A 890 -9.70 -11.27 -4.74
N SER A 891 -10.57 -12.14 -5.25
CA SER A 891 -11.04 -12.01 -6.61
C SER A 891 -11.86 -10.72 -6.72
N THR A 892 -11.50 -9.85 -7.67
CA THR A 892 -12.33 -8.72 -8.13
C THR A 892 -13.69 -9.17 -8.68
N MET A 893 -13.92 -10.49 -8.80
CA MET A 893 -15.19 -11.12 -9.17
C MET A 893 -15.95 -11.69 -7.95
N ASP A 894 -15.48 -11.52 -6.72
CA ASP A 894 -16.28 -11.90 -5.55
C ASP A 894 -17.51 -10.96 -5.48
N PRO A 895 -18.75 -11.48 -5.45
CA PRO A 895 -19.94 -10.66 -5.22
C PRO A 895 -19.85 -9.78 -3.97
N LEU A 896 -18.96 -10.08 -3.02
CA LEU A 896 -18.63 -9.22 -1.87
C LEU A 896 -17.84 -7.95 -2.26
N HIS A 897 -16.96 -8.02 -3.27
CA HIS A 897 -16.25 -6.83 -3.81
C HIS A 897 -17.21 -5.91 -4.55
N TRP A 898 -18.17 -6.44 -5.33
CA TRP A 898 -19.27 -5.63 -5.89
C TRP A 898 -20.12 -4.99 -4.78
N LYS A 899 -20.28 -5.67 -3.63
CA LYS A 899 -21.11 -5.18 -2.52
C LYS A 899 -20.46 -4.12 -1.65
N TRP A 900 -19.16 -3.83 -1.80
CA TRP A 900 -18.55 -2.66 -1.18
C TRP A 900 -19.11 -1.36 -1.74
N ASP A 901 -19.45 -1.32 -3.04
CA ASP A 901 -20.13 -0.18 -3.70
C ASP A 901 -21.55 0.09 -3.18
N ASN A 902 -22.09 -0.77 -2.29
CA ASN A 902 -23.50 -0.73 -1.92
C ASN A 902 -23.81 -0.32 -0.49
N GLY A 903 -22.84 0.01 0.38
CA GLY A 903 -23.11 0.49 1.75
C GLY A 903 -24.14 -0.35 2.55
N LYS A 904 -24.39 -1.59 2.12
CA LYS A 904 -25.44 -2.49 2.60
C LYS A 904 -24.79 -3.81 2.97
N LEU A 905 -23.85 -3.74 3.91
CA LEU A 905 -23.65 -4.80 4.89
C LEU A 905 -24.80 -4.76 5.91
N ARG A 906 -26.03 -4.96 5.44
CA ARG A 906 -27.18 -5.29 6.30
C ARG A 906 -27.93 -6.44 5.65
N ARG A 907 -27.89 -7.60 6.31
CA ARG A 907 -28.63 -8.85 6.02
C ARG A 907 -28.03 -9.76 4.95
N ARG A 908 -27.02 -10.57 5.31
CA ARG A 908 -26.90 -11.97 4.84
C ARG A 908 -25.91 -12.83 5.67
N GLU A 909 -25.77 -12.55 6.96
CA GLU A 909 -25.06 -13.44 7.92
C GLU A 909 -25.90 -14.65 8.39
N ARG A 910 -27.09 -14.91 7.81
CA ARG A 910 -27.97 -16.02 8.22
C ARG A 910 -27.98 -17.25 7.29
N MET A 911 -27.14 -17.29 6.24
CA MET A 911 -27.18 -18.40 5.27
C MET A 911 -25.94 -19.29 5.24
N TYR A 912 -24.98 -19.07 6.15
CA TYR A 912 -23.87 -19.99 6.42
C TYR A 912 -23.87 -20.36 7.92
N LYS A 913 -25.00 -20.96 8.34
CA LYS A 913 -25.03 -21.97 9.39
C LYS A 913 -25.24 -23.31 8.70
#